data_AF-A0A1Q1FFQ8-F1
#
_entry.id   AF-A0A1Q1FFQ8-F1
#
_cell.length_a   1.000
_cell.length_b   1.000
_cell.length_c   1.000
_cell.angle_alpha   90.00
_cell.angle_beta   90.00
_cell.angle_gamma   90.00
#
_symmetry.space_group_name_H-M   'P 1'
#
loop_
_entity.id
_entity.type
_entity.pdbx_description
1 polymer ?
#
loop_
_entity_poly.entity_id
_entity_poly.type
_entity_poly.pdbx_seq_one_letter_code
_entity_poly.pdbx_strand_id
1 'polypeptide(L)'
;MPLTALFDTPAVKSPFISSGNLADEERLVYFPATTRVHAGLISAMVERGQDLVIVTPSDRAEFLHLHALEALFGPKVDGRNAVFLLSSNTEFRERFRQLAPTSMRPPHDKSRYAREETPIANVTKDGSLATVTKNLNHPDKPARFLFSYTSTRIPSNDVGDRIRCVIYDDSVKYDEERLLRLRKWKQRNDVPAIVYFTSNPTSDLVEKLRGRAFLWAWPPRLLSAVVKSDQDSGHEWIGTDEEVSPTTRRAQVVARREQNRVSGLSIEVHTCGDGDLLTALKRANDRRARFEYLARELNADILKRGQQLVRYALGSFRELLTPLDVADFHARRTTISSRLAQLDRFAGRIASDPEANPATGTFRDVVSALEELEELWDNVPASDKKQGVLVDNLLYGALDRGDSISVVTATESQQQALTTFLQSEHAALYRDLGDDLSIHDTRSVRSADPTDHVVLYGALRWGDRDLLRTDVATDAIVLAYPIEMGLLHSQVDALEDSFESIADKTFWKVIDKLTRITTDERADVERVNIDLPEYEEPNTSDLGEDISVDEAEGEDLGEIVRGYETDYEDSEDFDPTEYETSSTHQTTTSGGQTETDCLDVHFDGGLSMYLRKDTEVYTVREGHDKLFKKTASRLKEHDVIVHLGDTDEMRDQLYALIRERGDVGLYYYANLWKVNLEAALEETGDDLDDFVEKMEQQGLDKNRGTYERWYKMEVHRTRSKKSFWAIADAYDLDGVKENFSQVWNAVQEMETIYSRLKKALRQTALRSAADGTLDDVMLSESPDIRLSDFEIGKYLFRLEVQSIEEGVKAKSSQIVRLRGF
;
A
#
# COMPACT_ATOMS: atom_id res chain seq x y z
N MET A 1 5.98 -27.80 -30.42
CA MET A 1 6.27 -29.25 -30.55
C MET A 1 5.02 -30.03 -30.17
N PRO A 2 4.69 -31.16 -30.82
CA PRO A 2 3.53 -31.96 -30.42
C PRO A 2 3.77 -32.63 -29.07
N LEU A 3 2.74 -32.64 -28.22
CA LEU A 3 2.69 -33.21 -26.87
C LEU A 3 3.12 -34.69 -26.77
N THR A 4 3.27 -35.38 -27.90
CA THR A 4 3.63 -36.81 -27.98
C THR A 4 5.05 -37.12 -27.49
N ALA A 5 5.97 -36.15 -27.48
CA ALA A 5 7.33 -36.35 -26.96
C ALA A 5 7.42 -36.37 -25.41
N LEU A 6 6.34 -35.99 -24.69
CA LEU A 6 6.28 -36.03 -23.22
C LEU A 6 6.17 -37.45 -22.65
N PHE A 7 5.82 -38.46 -23.46
CA PHE A 7 5.35 -39.77 -23.00
C PHE A 7 6.44 -40.87 -22.88
N ASP A 8 7.67 -40.65 -23.33
CA ASP A 8 8.68 -41.72 -23.55
C ASP A 8 9.95 -41.66 -22.66
N THR A 9 9.95 -40.97 -21.50
CA THR A 9 11.14 -40.91 -20.60
C THR A 9 10.99 -41.78 -19.34
N PRO A 10 12.09 -42.42 -18.85
CA PRO A 10 12.08 -43.34 -17.71
C PRO A 10 11.91 -42.59 -16.37
N ALA A 11 11.54 -43.32 -15.33
CA ALA A 11 11.22 -42.82 -13.99
C ALA A 11 12.22 -41.76 -13.47
N VAL A 12 11.69 -40.57 -13.13
CA VAL A 12 12.44 -39.46 -12.53
C VAL A 12 13.06 -39.91 -11.20
N LYS A 13 14.34 -39.55 -10.98
CA LYS A 13 15.07 -39.84 -9.74
C LYS A 13 14.39 -39.15 -8.55
N SER A 14 14.40 -39.78 -7.37
CA SER A 14 13.86 -39.20 -6.14
C SER A 14 14.51 -37.83 -5.82
N PRO A 15 13.74 -36.79 -5.47
CA PRO A 15 14.27 -35.46 -5.13
C PRO A 15 15.31 -35.50 -4.01
N PHE A 16 16.30 -34.61 -4.05
CA PHE A 16 17.33 -34.50 -2.99
C PHE A 16 16.69 -34.18 -1.64
N ILE A 17 15.70 -33.28 -1.60
CA ILE A 17 14.94 -32.94 -0.38
C ILE A 17 14.21 -34.17 0.20
N SER A 18 13.74 -35.11 -0.64
CA SER A 18 13.00 -36.30 -0.19
C SER A 18 13.87 -37.39 0.46
N SER A 19 15.20 -37.27 0.35
CA SER A 19 16.15 -38.29 0.82
C SER A 19 16.62 -38.10 2.27
N GLY A 20 16.07 -37.13 3.01
CA GLY A 20 16.47 -36.84 4.40
C GLY A 20 17.89 -36.27 4.52
N ASN A 21 18.46 -35.79 3.41
CA ASN A 21 19.86 -35.35 3.34
C ASN A 21 20.11 -33.95 3.94
N LEU A 22 19.12 -33.37 4.63
CA LEU A 22 19.11 -31.98 5.12
C LEU A 22 18.84 -31.92 6.62
N ALA A 23 19.71 -31.21 7.34
CA ALA A 23 19.47 -30.79 8.71
C ALA A 23 19.58 -29.27 8.79
N ASP A 24 18.60 -28.67 9.45
CA ASP A 24 18.76 -27.38 10.11
C ASP A 24 19.12 -27.67 11.56
N GLU A 25 19.99 -26.88 12.17
CA GLU A 25 20.74 -27.17 13.41
C GLU A 25 20.14 -28.30 14.30
N GLU A 26 20.77 -29.49 14.25
CA GLU A 26 20.60 -30.64 15.15
C GLU A 26 19.23 -31.38 15.19
N ARG A 27 18.24 -31.12 14.29
CA ARG A 27 16.95 -31.85 14.29
C ARG A 27 16.43 -32.24 12.90
N LEU A 28 15.68 -33.35 12.83
CA LEU A 28 14.97 -33.81 11.63
C LEU A 28 13.93 -32.75 11.22
N VAL A 29 14.08 -32.17 10.03
CA VAL A 29 13.17 -31.14 9.50
C VAL A 29 12.12 -31.78 8.60
N TYR A 30 10.86 -31.53 8.89
CA TYR A 30 9.74 -31.88 8.02
C TYR A 30 9.49 -30.77 7.00
N PHE A 31 9.09 -31.16 5.80
CA PHE A 31 8.76 -30.25 4.71
C PHE A 31 7.31 -30.48 4.28
N PRO A 32 6.56 -29.41 3.94
CA PRO A 32 5.19 -29.55 3.47
C PRO A 32 5.08 -30.48 2.26
N ALA A 33 3.94 -31.15 2.14
CA ALA A 33 3.76 -32.26 1.22
C ALA A 33 3.94 -31.83 -0.26
N THR A 34 3.59 -30.58 -0.56
CA THR A 34 3.72 -29.99 -1.91
C THR A 34 5.17 -29.78 -2.35
N THR A 35 6.09 -29.57 -1.40
CA THR A 35 7.51 -29.28 -1.65
C THR A 35 8.18 -30.39 -2.48
N ARG A 36 7.82 -31.65 -2.22
CA ARG A 36 8.37 -32.82 -2.94
C ARG A 36 7.96 -32.83 -4.42
N VAL A 37 6.70 -32.45 -4.70
CA VAL A 37 6.17 -32.40 -6.07
C VAL A 37 6.80 -31.24 -6.83
N HIS A 38 6.92 -30.06 -6.20
CA HIS A 38 7.60 -28.91 -6.80
C HIS A 38 9.06 -29.23 -7.15
N ALA A 39 9.78 -29.92 -6.26
CA ALA A 39 11.16 -30.33 -6.50
C ALA A 39 11.31 -31.24 -7.75
N GLY A 40 10.41 -32.22 -7.90
CA GLY A 40 10.35 -33.08 -9.09
C GLY A 40 10.02 -32.30 -10.38
N LEU A 41 9.06 -31.38 -10.30
CA LEU A 41 8.67 -30.49 -11.40
C LEU A 41 9.84 -29.62 -11.88
N ILE A 42 10.54 -28.96 -10.96
CA ILE A 42 11.71 -28.12 -11.27
C ILE A 42 12.77 -28.93 -12.01
N SER A 43 13.13 -30.10 -11.48
CA SER A 43 14.14 -30.96 -12.10
C SER A 43 13.77 -31.35 -13.53
N ALA A 44 12.53 -31.77 -13.74
CA ALA A 44 12.04 -32.17 -15.07
C ALA A 44 12.02 -31.00 -16.07
N MET A 45 11.64 -29.80 -15.63
CA MET A 45 11.58 -28.62 -16.50
C MET A 45 12.97 -28.08 -16.85
N VAL A 46 13.91 -28.12 -15.89
CA VAL A 46 15.31 -27.75 -16.11
C VAL A 46 15.99 -28.72 -17.09
N GLU A 47 15.78 -30.03 -16.97
CA GLU A 47 16.30 -31.02 -17.92
C GLU A 47 15.78 -30.82 -19.36
N ARG A 48 14.58 -30.25 -19.49
CA ARG A 48 13.91 -30.03 -20.79
C ARG A 48 14.13 -28.65 -21.37
N GLY A 49 14.72 -27.72 -20.62
CA GLY A 49 14.87 -26.33 -21.04
C GLY A 49 13.54 -25.58 -21.19
N GLN A 50 12.57 -25.85 -20.30
CA GLN A 50 11.22 -25.28 -20.36
C GLN A 50 10.92 -24.43 -19.12
N ASP A 51 10.24 -23.30 -19.32
CA ASP A 51 9.81 -22.42 -18.23
C ASP A 51 8.55 -22.98 -17.55
N LEU A 52 8.45 -22.76 -16.23
CA LEU A 52 7.37 -23.28 -15.39
C LEU A 52 6.84 -22.18 -14.47
N VAL A 53 5.53 -22.11 -14.32
CA VAL A 53 4.84 -21.31 -13.33
C VAL A 53 4.17 -22.25 -12.34
N ILE A 54 4.51 -22.13 -11.06
CA ILE A 54 3.94 -22.87 -9.96
C ILE A 54 3.02 -21.93 -9.20
N VAL A 55 1.72 -22.16 -9.33
CA VAL A 55 0.70 -21.59 -8.44
C VAL A 55 0.71 -22.42 -7.15
N THR A 56 1.25 -21.85 -6.07
CA THR A 56 1.33 -22.53 -4.78
C THR A 56 -0.07 -22.64 -4.16
N PRO A 57 -0.39 -23.74 -3.48
CA PRO A 57 -1.69 -23.90 -2.85
C PRO A 57 -1.79 -23.08 -1.57
N SER A 58 -0.64 -22.72 -0.99
CA SER A 58 -0.51 -21.77 0.10
C SER A 58 0.00 -20.42 -0.38
N ASP A 59 -0.40 -19.33 0.29
CA ASP A 59 0.09 -17.98 0.01
C ASP A 59 1.57 -17.74 0.39
N ARG A 60 2.18 -18.75 1.01
CA ARG A 60 3.56 -18.76 1.50
C ARG A 60 4.53 -19.46 0.54
N ALA A 61 5.36 -18.69 -0.17
CA ALA A 61 6.54 -19.21 -0.88
C ALA A 61 7.76 -19.40 0.07
N GLU A 62 7.56 -19.95 1.27
CA GLU A 62 8.56 -19.95 2.37
C GLU A 62 9.81 -20.81 2.10
N PHE A 63 9.73 -21.70 1.11
CA PHE A 63 10.73 -22.74 0.86
C PHE A 63 11.51 -22.55 -0.45
N LEU A 64 11.51 -21.35 -1.04
CA LEU A 64 12.28 -21.06 -2.27
C LEU A 64 13.79 -21.37 -2.13
N HIS A 65 14.36 -21.15 -0.95
CA HIS A 65 15.75 -21.50 -0.65
C HIS A 65 16.03 -23.01 -0.77
N LEU A 66 15.05 -23.87 -0.45
CA LEU A 66 15.16 -25.32 -0.64
C LEU A 66 14.97 -25.71 -2.11
N HIS A 67 14.02 -25.10 -2.81
CA HIS A 67 13.86 -25.31 -4.25
C HIS A 67 15.12 -24.90 -5.03
N ALA A 68 15.81 -23.83 -4.61
CA ALA A 68 17.10 -23.43 -5.17
C ALA A 68 18.19 -24.47 -4.93
N LEU A 69 18.18 -25.11 -3.75
CA LEU A 69 19.08 -26.20 -3.42
C LEU A 69 18.81 -27.43 -4.30
N GLU A 70 17.54 -27.80 -4.49
CA GLU A 70 17.14 -28.88 -5.38
C GLU A 70 17.61 -28.61 -6.82
N ALA A 71 17.37 -27.40 -7.34
CA ALA A 71 17.83 -27.02 -8.68
C ALA A 71 19.37 -27.10 -8.80
N LEU A 72 20.11 -26.80 -7.72
CA LEU A 72 21.57 -26.80 -7.71
C LEU A 72 22.16 -28.22 -7.69
N PHE A 73 21.55 -29.14 -6.94
CA PHE A 73 22.05 -30.50 -6.72
C PHE A 73 21.28 -31.60 -7.47
N GLY A 74 20.23 -31.24 -8.19
CA GLY A 74 19.48 -32.13 -9.07
C GLY A 74 20.34 -32.70 -10.22
N PRO A 75 19.77 -33.53 -11.11
CA PRO A 75 20.49 -34.26 -12.16
C PRO A 75 21.40 -33.37 -13.02
N LYS A 76 22.64 -33.79 -13.35
CA LYS A 76 23.58 -32.89 -14.04
C LYS A 76 23.06 -32.45 -15.42
N VAL A 77 22.99 -31.13 -15.64
CA VAL A 77 22.74 -30.49 -16.94
C VAL A 77 24.01 -29.74 -17.35
N ASP A 78 24.68 -30.18 -18.41
CA ASP A 78 25.73 -29.46 -19.17
C ASP A 78 26.81 -28.73 -18.35
N GLY A 79 27.27 -29.31 -17.24
CA GLY A 79 28.34 -28.72 -16.42
C GLY A 79 27.99 -27.40 -15.71
N ARG A 80 26.75 -26.91 -15.86
CA ARG A 80 26.23 -25.71 -15.21
C ARG A 80 26.12 -25.94 -13.70
N ASN A 81 26.56 -24.95 -12.93
CA ASN A 81 26.79 -25.13 -11.50
C ASN A 81 26.28 -24.01 -10.60
N ALA A 82 25.48 -23.08 -11.14
CA ALA A 82 24.88 -21.99 -10.38
C ALA A 82 23.35 -21.95 -10.51
N VAL A 83 22.68 -21.43 -9.48
CA VAL A 83 21.25 -21.11 -9.46
C VAL A 83 21.09 -19.63 -9.12
N PHE A 84 20.15 -18.97 -9.78
CA PHE A 84 19.83 -17.57 -9.55
C PHE A 84 18.44 -17.42 -8.92
N LEU A 85 18.37 -16.92 -7.69
CA LEU A 85 17.13 -16.61 -6.99
C LEU A 85 16.82 -15.11 -7.07
N LEU A 86 15.65 -14.78 -7.60
CA LEU A 86 15.05 -13.46 -7.62
C LEU A 86 13.91 -13.42 -6.59
N SER A 87 14.10 -12.74 -5.47
CA SER A 87 13.07 -12.59 -4.42
C SER A 87 13.32 -11.35 -3.58
N SER A 88 12.27 -10.59 -3.29
CA SER A 88 12.36 -9.44 -2.38
C SER A 88 12.67 -9.87 -0.93
N ASN A 89 12.40 -11.13 -0.58
CA ASN A 89 12.66 -11.69 0.74
C ASN A 89 14.14 -12.09 0.90
N THR A 90 14.91 -11.20 1.54
CA THR A 90 16.33 -11.42 1.82
C THR A 90 16.60 -12.56 2.81
N GLU A 91 15.59 -13.02 3.58
CA GLU A 91 15.77 -14.14 4.50
C GLU A 91 16.10 -15.44 3.78
N PHE A 92 15.64 -15.65 2.54
CA PHE A 92 15.96 -16.87 1.79
C PHE A 92 17.46 -17.06 1.61
N ARG A 93 18.20 -15.95 1.42
CA ARG A 93 19.66 -15.98 1.34
C ARG A 93 20.28 -16.39 2.67
N GLU A 94 19.80 -15.86 3.79
CA GLU A 94 20.33 -16.19 5.12
C GLU A 94 19.96 -17.61 5.54
N ARG A 95 18.74 -18.09 5.23
CA ARG A 95 18.32 -19.48 5.45
C ARG A 95 19.20 -20.44 4.64
N PHE A 96 19.42 -20.17 3.36
CA PHE A 96 20.34 -20.97 2.53
C PHE A 96 21.75 -21.03 3.11
N ARG A 97 22.23 -19.94 3.72
CA ARG A 97 23.53 -19.88 4.38
C ARG A 97 23.64 -20.79 5.61
N GLN A 98 22.52 -21.10 6.25
CA GLN A 98 22.46 -21.86 7.50
C GLN A 98 22.36 -23.38 7.28
N LEU A 99 21.91 -23.84 6.10
CA LEU A 99 21.73 -25.26 5.78
C LEU A 99 23.02 -26.11 5.86
N ALA A 100 22.90 -27.33 6.40
CA ALA A 100 24.00 -28.30 6.53
C ALA A 100 23.63 -29.72 5.98
N PRO A 101 24.60 -30.47 5.41
CA PRO A 101 24.40 -31.86 4.97
C PRO A 101 24.27 -32.81 6.17
N THR A 102 23.39 -33.83 6.08
CA THR A 102 23.25 -34.85 7.14
C THR A 102 24.24 -36.02 7.04
N SER A 103 24.86 -36.23 5.88
CA SER A 103 25.61 -37.46 5.59
C SER A 103 27.12 -37.27 5.47
N MET A 104 27.83 -37.00 6.57
CA MET A 104 29.23 -37.43 6.82
C MET A 104 29.51 -37.34 8.33
N ARG A 105 30.25 -38.33 8.88
CA ARG A 105 30.75 -38.28 10.27
C ARG A 105 31.40 -36.91 10.52
N PRO A 106 31.02 -36.15 11.56
CA PRO A 106 31.47 -34.77 11.71
C PRO A 106 32.97 -34.77 11.99
N PRO A 107 33.82 -34.25 11.09
CA PRO A 107 35.21 -34.01 11.43
C PRO A 107 35.25 -32.66 12.14
N HIS A 108 34.94 -32.63 13.44
CA HIS A 108 35.19 -31.50 14.33
C HIS A 108 35.12 -30.09 13.71
N ASP A 109 34.02 -29.73 13.05
CA ASP A 109 33.48 -28.37 13.00
C ASP A 109 32.14 -28.38 12.26
N LYS A 110 31.20 -27.53 12.69
CA LYS A 110 29.84 -27.41 12.17
C LYS A 110 29.84 -26.87 10.73
N SER A 111 30.05 -27.73 9.74
CA SER A 111 30.17 -27.26 8.37
C SER A 111 28.84 -27.05 7.64
N ARG A 112 28.69 -25.87 7.05
CA ARG A 112 27.48 -25.43 6.33
C ARG A 112 27.74 -25.45 4.82
N TYR A 113 26.74 -25.78 3.99
CA TYR A 113 26.84 -25.83 2.52
C TYR A 113 27.46 -24.55 1.94
N ALA A 114 27.03 -23.39 2.44
CA ALA A 114 27.49 -22.08 1.99
C ALA A 114 28.98 -21.79 2.23
N ARG A 115 29.65 -22.52 3.14
CA ARG A 115 31.06 -22.32 3.49
C ARG A 115 31.98 -23.43 2.95
N GLU A 116 31.45 -24.59 2.59
CA GLU A 116 32.25 -25.73 2.12
C GLU A 116 32.02 -26.13 0.66
N GLU A 117 30.85 -25.88 0.09
CA GLU A 117 30.51 -26.37 -1.27
C GLU A 117 29.88 -25.33 -2.20
N THR A 118 29.13 -24.35 -1.68
CA THR A 118 28.28 -23.45 -2.49
C THR A 118 28.35 -21.99 -2.02
N PRO A 119 29.41 -21.23 -2.37
CA PRO A 119 29.49 -19.81 -2.02
C PRO A 119 28.31 -19.02 -2.57
N ILE A 120 27.87 -18.03 -1.80
CA ILE A 120 26.73 -17.14 -2.06
C ILE A 120 27.25 -15.81 -2.61
N ALA A 121 26.60 -15.24 -3.62
CA ALA A 121 26.85 -13.89 -4.08
C ALA A 121 25.54 -13.11 -4.33
N ASN A 122 25.58 -11.80 -4.12
CA ASN A 122 24.54 -10.88 -4.57
C ASN A 122 24.88 -10.36 -5.96
N VAL A 123 23.86 -10.16 -6.80
CA VAL A 123 24.02 -9.49 -8.10
C VAL A 123 24.01 -7.97 -7.89
N THR A 124 25.02 -7.29 -8.41
CA THR A 124 25.16 -5.82 -8.34
C THR A 124 24.39 -5.13 -9.47
N LYS A 125 24.40 -3.79 -9.50
CA LYS A 125 23.70 -3.00 -10.53
C LYS A 125 24.28 -3.20 -11.93
N ASP A 126 25.58 -3.44 -12.03
CA ASP A 126 26.33 -3.71 -13.26
C ASP A 126 26.29 -5.19 -13.68
N GLY A 127 25.62 -6.05 -12.90
CA GLY A 127 25.51 -7.48 -13.18
C GLY A 127 26.67 -8.33 -12.66
N SER A 128 27.68 -7.72 -12.03
CA SER A 128 28.78 -8.42 -11.38
C SER A 128 28.36 -9.06 -10.04
N LEU A 129 29.24 -9.89 -9.47
CA LEU A 129 28.95 -10.69 -8.28
C LEU A 129 29.65 -10.11 -7.03
N ALA A 130 28.85 -9.65 -6.07
CA ALA A 130 29.32 -9.28 -4.74
C ALA A 130 29.26 -10.52 -3.81
N THR A 131 30.42 -11.11 -3.52
CA THR A 131 30.53 -12.35 -2.74
C THR A 131 30.10 -12.13 -1.28
N VAL A 132 29.16 -12.95 -0.79
CA VAL A 132 28.61 -12.93 0.58
C VAL A 132 29.30 -13.97 1.46
N THR A 133 29.60 -15.14 0.91
CA THR A 133 30.35 -16.21 1.59
C THR A 133 31.48 -16.71 0.70
N LYS A 134 32.58 -17.17 1.30
CA LYS A 134 33.71 -17.80 0.59
C LYS A 134 33.80 -19.26 0.99
N ASN A 135 34.22 -20.10 0.06
CA ASN A 135 34.53 -21.49 0.35
C ASN A 135 35.84 -21.53 1.16
N LEU A 136 35.82 -22.16 2.34
CA LEU A 136 36.98 -22.23 3.24
C LEU A 136 38.13 -23.07 2.67
N ASN A 137 37.78 -24.14 1.94
CA ASN A 137 38.75 -25.08 1.37
C ASN A 137 39.27 -24.64 -0.01
N HIS A 138 38.49 -23.82 -0.73
CA HIS A 138 38.84 -23.32 -2.06
C HIS A 138 38.35 -21.87 -2.27
N PRO A 139 39.04 -20.85 -1.73
CA PRO A 139 38.61 -19.46 -1.77
C PRO A 139 38.33 -18.92 -3.19
N ASP A 140 38.98 -19.51 -4.19
CA ASP A 140 38.87 -19.14 -5.61
C ASP A 140 37.66 -19.77 -6.33
N LYS A 141 36.91 -20.67 -5.66
CA LYS A 141 35.71 -21.25 -6.28
C LYS A 141 34.64 -20.18 -6.45
N PRO A 142 34.06 -20.06 -7.66
CA PRO A 142 33.02 -19.07 -7.90
C PRO A 142 31.73 -19.38 -7.14
N ALA A 143 30.94 -18.34 -6.89
CA ALA A 143 29.62 -18.49 -6.29
C ALA A 143 28.69 -19.38 -7.14
N ARG A 144 27.86 -20.14 -6.43
CA ARG A 144 26.89 -21.10 -6.99
C ARG A 144 25.45 -20.75 -6.64
N PHE A 145 25.23 -20.00 -5.56
CA PHE A 145 23.92 -19.42 -5.25
C PHE A 145 23.99 -17.91 -5.47
N LEU A 146 23.24 -17.42 -6.44
CA LEU A 146 23.19 -16.01 -6.80
C LEU A 146 21.85 -15.45 -6.32
N PHE A 147 21.87 -14.29 -5.67
CA PHE A 147 20.67 -13.66 -5.12
C PHE A 147 20.50 -12.24 -5.65
N SER A 148 19.27 -11.88 -5.97
CA SER A 148 18.87 -10.50 -6.21
C SER A 148 17.48 -10.25 -5.64
N TYR A 149 17.31 -9.08 -5.02
CA TYR A 149 16.04 -8.62 -4.47
C TYR A 149 15.22 -7.76 -5.44
N THR A 150 15.72 -7.55 -6.66
CA THR A 150 15.08 -6.70 -7.66
C THR A 150 15.27 -7.28 -9.05
N SER A 151 14.22 -7.17 -9.87
CA SER A 151 14.22 -7.55 -11.29
C SER A 151 15.16 -6.72 -12.15
N THR A 152 15.65 -5.58 -11.64
CA THR A 152 16.61 -4.70 -12.36
C THR A 152 18.04 -5.23 -12.39
N ARG A 153 18.39 -6.15 -11.47
CA ARG A 153 19.75 -6.69 -11.33
C ARG A 153 19.77 -8.12 -11.81
N ILE A 154 20.23 -8.29 -13.04
CA ILE A 154 20.41 -9.58 -13.71
C ILE A 154 21.92 -9.80 -13.88
N PRO A 155 22.44 -11.02 -13.65
CA PRO A 155 23.86 -11.30 -13.82
C PRO A 155 24.37 -10.94 -15.21
N SER A 156 25.64 -10.58 -15.31
CA SER A 156 26.30 -10.37 -16.60
C SER A 156 26.39 -11.68 -17.41
N ASN A 157 26.65 -11.58 -18.71
CA ASN A 157 26.62 -12.75 -19.60
C ASN A 157 27.73 -13.79 -19.27
N ASP A 158 28.87 -13.33 -18.75
CA ASP A 158 29.97 -14.16 -18.25
C ASP A 158 29.62 -14.96 -16.98
N VAL A 159 28.56 -14.58 -16.29
CA VAL A 159 27.99 -15.35 -15.17
C VAL A 159 26.81 -16.21 -15.65
N GLY A 160 26.08 -15.73 -16.66
CA GLY A 160 24.88 -16.35 -17.20
C GLY A 160 25.09 -17.76 -17.73
N ASP A 161 26.20 -18.01 -18.41
CA ASP A 161 26.57 -19.31 -19.02
C ASP A 161 26.65 -20.46 -17.99
N ARG A 162 26.91 -20.14 -16.72
CA ARG A 162 27.01 -21.11 -15.62
C ARG A 162 25.69 -21.34 -14.87
N ILE A 163 24.66 -20.53 -15.16
CA ILE A 163 23.37 -20.59 -14.48
C ILE A 163 22.51 -21.71 -15.09
N ARG A 164 22.07 -22.60 -14.22
CA ARG A 164 21.25 -23.77 -14.53
C ARG A 164 19.75 -23.50 -14.45
N CYS A 165 19.34 -22.64 -13.52
CA CYS A 165 17.94 -22.34 -13.28
C CYS A 165 17.83 -20.95 -12.67
N VAL A 166 16.78 -20.22 -13.08
CA VAL A 166 16.33 -19.03 -12.35
C VAL A 166 15.09 -19.43 -11.54
N ILE A 167 15.07 -19.11 -10.26
CA ILE A 167 13.86 -19.18 -9.44
C ILE A 167 13.38 -17.76 -9.23
N TYR A 168 12.14 -17.50 -9.60
CA TYR A 168 11.51 -16.20 -9.55
C TYR A 168 10.36 -16.22 -8.56
N ASP A 169 10.39 -15.31 -7.61
CA ASP A 169 9.33 -15.05 -6.63
C ASP A 169 8.45 -13.88 -7.10
N ASP A 170 7.13 -14.06 -7.09
CA ASP A 170 6.16 -13.04 -7.52
C ASP A 170 6.20 -11.76 -6.67
N SER A 171 6.79 -11.81 -5.47
CA SER A 171 7.08 -10.63 -4.65
C SER A 171 7.98 -9.59 -5.34
N VAL A 172 8.73 -10.00 -6.37
CA VAL A 172 9.53 -9.08 -7.18
C VAL A 172 8.62 -8.44 -8.23
N LYS A 173 8.37 -7.12 -8.09
CA LYS A 173 7.52 -6.37 -9.02
C LYS A 173 8.00 -6.47 -10.48
N TYR A 174 7.00 -6.48 -11.35
CA TYR A 174 7.12 -6.62 -12.79
C TYR A 174 6.77 -5.31 -13.52
N ASP A 175 7.51 -5.00 -14.59
CA ASP A 175 7.01 -4.16 -15.69
C ASP A 175 7.33 -4.90 -17.01
N GLU A 176 6.58 -4.65 -18.09
CA GLU A 176 6.72 -5.43 -19.33
C GLU A 176 8.15 -5.43 -19.88
N GLU A 177 8.86 -4.32 -19.71
CA GLU A 177 10.25 -4.17 -20.12
C GLU A 177 11.19 -5.12 -19.36
N ARG A 178 10.99 -5.29 -18.04
CA ARG A 178 11.88 -6.06 -17.16
C ARG A 178 11.91 -7.55 -17.44
N LEU A 179 10.80 -8.25 -17.74
CA LEU A 179 10.84 -9.69 -18.14
C LEU A 179 11.03 -9.88 -19.61
N LEU A 180 10.77 -8.88 -20.44
CA LEU A 180 11.37 -8.90 -21.77
C LEU A 180 12.91 -8.90 -21.65
N ARG A 181 13.47 -8.09 -20.75
CA ARG A 181 14.92 -8.06 -20.47
C ARG A 181 15.42 -9.37 -19.87
N LEU A 182 14.73 -9.94 -18.88
CA LEU A 182 15.09 -11.24 -18.28
C LEU A 182 15.04 -12.37 -19.30
N ARG A 183 14.00 -12.42 -20.15
CA ARG A 183 13.87 -13.45 -21.20
C ARG A 183 14.91 -13.31 -22.30
N LYS A 184 15.19 -12.07 -22.75
CA LYS A 184 16.29 -11.80 -23.69
C LYS A 184 17.63 -12.24 -23.11
N TRP A 185 17.86 -11.96 -21.83
CA TRP A 185 19.06 -12.43 -21.14
C TRP A 185 19.13 -13.95 -21.02
N LYS A 186 18.01 -14.62 -20.67
CA LYS A 186 17.89 -16.09 -20.63
C LYS A 186 18.28 -16.71 -21.97
N GLN A 187 17.70 -16.20 -23.07
CA GLN A 187 17.99 -16.68 -24.43
C GLN A 187 19.45 -16.46 -24.83
N ARG A 188 20.03 -15.30 -24.52
CA ARG A 188 21.44 -14.98 -24.84
C ARG A 188 22.44 -15.88 -24.13
N ASN A 189 22.13 -16.28 -22.89
CA ASN A 189 22.99 -17.12 -22.05
C ASN A 189 22.57 -18.59 -22.04
N ASP A 190 21.62 -18.94 -22.91
CA ASP A 190 21.06 -20.29 -23.03
C ASP A 190 20.60 -20.88 -21.69
N VAL A 191 20.09 -20.06 -20.76
CA VAL A 191 19.67 -20.54 -19.44
C VAL A 191 18.48 -21.50 -19.62
N PRO A 192 18.51 -22.74 -19.11
CA PRO A 192 17.54 -23.77 -19.48
C PRO A 192 16.11 -23.38 -19.11
N ALA A 193 15.88 -22.98 -17.85
CA ALA A 193 14.55 -22.74 -17.33
C ALA A 193 14.51 -21.57 -16.34
N ILE A 194 13.38 -20.87 -16.37
CA ILE A 194 12.92 -19.97 -15.31
C ILE A 194 11.70 -20.62 -14.66
N VAL A 195 11.74 -20.78 -13.35
CA VAL A 195 10.64 -21.29 -12.53
C VAL A 195 10.07 -20.13 -11.73
N TYR A 196 8.83 -19.75 -12.04
CA TYR A 196 8.07 -18.70 -11.39
C TYR A 196 7.21 -19.30 -10.30
N PHE A 197 7.26 -18.73 -9.10
CA PHE A 197 6.38 -19.06 -7.99
C PHE A 197 5.41 -17.91 -7.76
N THR A 198 4.13 -18.25 -7.65
CA THR A 198 3.10 -17.28 -7.28
C THR A 198 2.00 -17.95 -6.49
N SER A 199 1.37 -17.21 -5.58
CA SER A 199 0.12 -17.65 -4.93
C SER A 199 -1.12 -17.14 -5.66
N ASN A 200 -0.94 -16.19 -6.58
CA ASN A 200 -2.01 -15.49 -7.27
C ASN A 200 -2.12 -15.97 -8.75
N PRO A 201 -3.00 -16.93 -9.07
CA PRO A 201 -3.29 -17.41 -10.43
C PRO A 201 -3.91 -16.33 -11.32
N THR A 202 -4.42 -15.27 -10.71
CA THR A 202 -5.01 -14.10 -11.36
C THR A 202 -4.02 -12.94 -11.54
N SER A 203 -2.74 -13.14 -11.18
CA SER A 203 -1.70 -12.13 -11.35
C SER A 203 -1.33 -11.92 -12.82
N ASP A 204 -0.91 -10.71 -13.18
CA ASP A 204 -0.46 -10.40 -14.53
C ASP A 204 0.75 -11.24 -14.93
N LEU A 205 1.53 -11.72 -13.96
CA LEU A 205 2.59 -12.68 -14.21
C LEU A 205 2.03 -13.94 -14.87
N VAL A 206 0.96 -14.51 -14.32
CA VAL A 206 0.30 -15.71 -14.86
C VAL A 206 -0.30 -15.41 -16.22
N GLU A 207 -0.97 -14.26 -16.37
CA GLU A 207 -1.57 -13.84 -17.65
C GLU A 207 -0.51 -13.67 -18.75
N LYS A 208 0.59 -12.96 -18.47
CA LYS A 208 1.70 -12.71 -19.41
C LYS A 208 2.52 -13.96 -19.73
N LEU A 209 2.53 -14.95 -18.84
CA LEU A 209 3.21 -16.23 -19.02
C LEU A 209 2.31 -17.30 -19.65
N ARG A 210 0.99 -17.08 -19.68
CA ARG A 210 0.02 -17.97 -20.31
C ARG A 210 0.38 -18.21 -21.77
N GLY A 211 0.45 -19.48 -22.17
CA GLY A 211 0.87 -19.90 -23.51
C GLY A 211 2.37 -19.79 -23.81
N ARG A 212 3.19 -19.30 -22.87
CA ARG A 212 4.66 -19.14 -23.03
C ARG A 212 5.47 -19.99 -22.05
N ALA A 213 4.89 -20.33 -20.89
CA ALA A 213 5.45 -21.24 -19.90
C ALA A 213 4.44 -22.33 -19.55
N PHE A 214 4.91 -23.44 -18.98
CA PHE A 214 4.02 -24.43 -18.39
C PHE A 214 3.39 -23.86 -17.12
N LEU A 215 2.10 -24.08 -16.94
CA LEU A 215 1.36 -23.62 -15.76
C LEU A 215 0.97 -24.83 -14.91
N TRP A 216 1.32 -24.77 -13.62
CA TRP A 216 0.96 -25.76 -12.61
C TRP A 216 0.11 -25.09 -11.53
N ALA A 217 -1.09 -25.61 -11.30
CA ALA A 217 -1.97 -25.22 -10.21
C ALA A 217 -2.56 -26.47 -9.57
N TRP A 218 -2.65 -26.54 -8.24
CA TRP A 218 -3.01 -27.78 -7.53
C TRP A 218 -4.49 -28.17 -7.69
N PRO A 219 -4.81 -29.36 -8.24
CA PRO A 219 -6.16 -29.89 -8.19
C PRO A 219 -6.49 -30.25 -6.75
N PRO A 220 -7.70 -29.91 -6.25
CA PRO A 220 -8.08 -30.18 -4.86
C PRO A 220 -7.87 -31.64 -4.45
N ARG A 221 -8.21 -32.60 -5.32
CA ARG A 221 -8.06 -34.04 -5.05
C ARG A 221 -6.61 -34.49 -4.93
N LEU A 222 -5.73 -33.96 -5.80
CA LEU A 222 -4.32 -34.31 -5.75
C LEU A 222 -3.64 -33.70 -4.53
N LEU A 223 -3.97 -32.45 -4.20
CA LEU A 223 -3.52 -31.82 -2.96
C LEU A 223 -3.96 -32.65 -1.75
N SER A 224 -5.24 -33.05 -1.71
CA SER A 224 -5.79 -33.91 -0.65
C SER A 224 -5.04 -35.25 -0.52
N ALA A 225 -4.76 -35.91 -1.65
CA ALA A 225 -4.03 -37.17 -1.67
C ALA A 225 -2.58 -37.03 -1.19
N VAL A 226 -1.91 -35.94 -1.60
CA VAL A 226 -0.52 -35.64 -1.22
C VAL A 226 -0.42 -35.31 0.27
N VAL A 227 -1.33 -34.46 0.78
CA VAL A 227 -1.40 -34.11 2.22
C VAL A 227 -1.72 -35.35 3.06
N LYS A 228 -2.71 -36.15 2.65
CA LYS A 228 -3.08 -37.40 3.35
C LYS A 228 -1.95 -38.43 3.35
N SER A 229 -1.30 -38.66 2.21
CA SER A 229 -0.17 -39.58 2.11
C SER A 229 0.97 -39.19 3.06
N ASP A 230 1.17 -37.89 3.27
CA ASP A 230 2.21 -37.39 4.15
C ASP A 230 1.83 -37.57 5.64
N GLN A 231 0.55 -37.38 5.99
CA GLN A 231 0.00 -37.74 7.30
C GLN A 231 0.12 -39.24 7.60
N ASP A 232 -0.30 -40.09 6.66
CA ASP A 232 -0.31 -41.55 6.79
C ASP A 232 1.11 -42.14 6.89
N SER A 233 2.11 -41.47 6.32
CA SER A 233 3.52 -41.90 6.37
C SER A 233 4.19 -41.77 7.75
N GLY A 234 3.45 -41.34 8.78
CA GLY A 234 3.79 -41.63 10.18
C GLY A 234 5.04 -40.93 10.69
N HIS A 235 5.34 -39.70 10.24
CA HIS A 235 6.23 -38.83 10.99
C HIS A 235 5.48 -38.30 12.22
N GLU A 236 5.42 -39.10 13.29
CA GLU A 236 4.86 -38.72 14.59
C GLU A 236 5.44 -37.37 15.05
N TRP A 237 4.59 -36.35 15.09
CA TRP A 237 4.87 -35.03 15.67
C TRP A 237 4.30 -34.97 17.08
N ILE A 238 5.13 -35.16 18.11
CA ILE A 238 4.92 -34.54 19.43
C ILE A 238 6.29 -34.29 20.09
N GLY A 239 6.94 -33.18 19.73
CA GLY A 239 7.80 -32.47 20.66
C GLY A 239 6.97 -31.28 21.17
N THR A 240 6.79 -31.16 22.47
CA THR A 240 6.10 -30.02 23.11
C THR A 240 6.66 -28.68 22.59
N ASP A 241 5.78 -27.71 22.36
CA ASP A 241 6.03 -26.40 21.71
C ASP A 241 7.25 -25.60 22.23
N GLU A 242 7.79 -25.92 23.40
CA GLU A 242 8.88 -25.18 24.04
C GLU A 242 10.27 -25.40 23.41
N GLU A 243 10.44 -26.40 22.53
CA GLU A 243 11.70 -26.60 21.81
C GLU A 243 11.45 -26.95 20.34
N VAL A 244 10.87 -26.07 19.54
CA VAL A 244 10.70 -26.32 18.09
C VAL A 244 11.58 -25.34 17.29
N SER A 245 12.41 -25.87 16.37
CA SER A 245 13.25 -25.02 15.51
C SER A 245 12.37 -24.07 14.67
N PRO A 246 12.79 -22.81 14.40
CA PRO A 246 12.02 -21.87 13.57
C PRO A 246 11.60 -22.42 12.21
N THR A 247 12.44 -23.28 11.61
CA THR A 247 12.15 -23.93 10.32
C THR A 247 11.04 -24.97 10.44
N THR A 248 10.96 -25.66 11.58
CA THR A 248 9.88 -26.58 11.88
C THR A 248 8.55 -25.85 12.09
N ARG A 249 8.53 -24.74 12.85
CA ARG A 249 7.32 -23.92 13.02
C ARG A 249 6.80 -23.43 11.67
N ARG A 250 7.67 -22.96 10.77
CA ARG A 250 7.29 -22.56 9.41
C ARG A 250 6.71 -23.73 8.59
N ALA A 251 7.30 -24.91 8.69
CA ALA A 251 6.80 -26.10 8.01
C ALA A 251 5.41 -26.51 8.51
N GLN A 252 5.19 -26.44 9.83
CA GLN A 252 3.88 -26.69 10.45
C GLN A 252 2.84 -25.67 9.98
N VAL A 253 3.20 -24.38 9.91
CA VAL A 253 2.28 -23.34 9.43
C VAL A 253 1.89 -23.57 7.98
N VAL A 254 2.85 -23.85 7.09
CA VAL A 254 2.54 -24.14 5.67
C VAL A 254 1.73 -25.43 5.54
N ALA A 255 2.04 -26.48 6.30
CA ALA A 255 1.25 -27.71 6.30
C ALA A 255 -0.19 -27.49 6.79
N ARG A 256 -0.40 -26.66 7.83
CA ARG A 256 -1.74 -26.30 8.32
C ARG A 256 -2.51 -25.47 7.29
N ARG A 257 -1.85 -24.56 6.56
CA ARG A 257 -2.46 -23.85 5.42
C ARG A 257 -2.85 -24.78 4.27
N GLU A 258 -1.98 -25.72 3.90
CA GLU A 258 -2.32 -26.77 2.93
C GLU A 258 -3.51 -27.61 3.40
N GLN A 259 -3.60 -27.89 4.71
CA GLN A 259 -4.74 -28.59 5.32
C GLN A 259 -6.04 -27.79 5.25
N ASN A 260 -6.00 -26.48 5.56
CA ASN A 260 -7.16 -25.59 5.42
C ASN A 260 -7.64 -25.60 3.96
N ARG A 261 -6.70 -25.51 3.02
CA ARG A 261 -6.98 -25.57 1.58
C ARG A 261 -7.66 -26.86 1.15
N VAL A 262 -7.22 -28.01 1.68
CA VAL A 262 -7.83 -29.32 1.44
C VAL A 262 -9.23 -29.43 2.04
N SER A 263 -9.44 -28.82 3.20
CA SER A 263 -10.73 -28.83 3.90
C SER A 263 -11.79 -28.01 3.15
N GLY A 264 -11.35 -27.06 2.31
CA GLY A 264 -12.22 -26.15 1.59
C GLY A 264 -12.47 -24.87 2.37
N LEU A 265 -12.82 -23.81 1.64
CA LEU A 265 -13.14 -22.51 2.19
C LEU A 265 -14.66 -22.30 2.14
N SER A 266 -15.26 -22.08 3.31
CA SER A 266 -16.62 -21.56 3.45
C SER A 266 -16.54 -20.03 3.38
N ILE A 267 -17.39 -19.39 2.58
CA ILE A 267 -17.45 -17.93 2.50
C ILE A 267 -18.88 -17.47 2.77
N GLU A 268 -19.07 -16.72 3.85
CA GLU A 268 -20.32 -16.05 4.19
C GLU A 268 -20.22 -14.55 3.87
N VAL A 269 -21.17 -14.03 3.11
CA VAL A 269 -21.25 -12.59 2.82
C VAL A 269 -22.25 -11.92 3.75
N HIS A 270 -21.73 -11.09 4.64
CA HIS A 270 -22.54 -10.28 5.56
C HIS A 270 -22.82 -8.92 4.93
N THR A 271 -24.06 -8.72 4.48
CA THR A 271 -24.50 -7.44 3.93
C THR A 271 -24.67 -6.40 5.05
N CYS A 272 -23.80 -5.40 5.05
CA CYS A 272 -23.82 -4.26 5.96
C CYS A 272 -24.61 -3.09 5.34
N GLY A 273 -25.08 -2.15 6.16
CA GLY A 273 -25.75 -0.94 5.67
C GLY A 273 -27.26 -1.06 5.62
N ASP A 274 -27.94 -0.12 6.27
CA ASP A 274 -29.37 0.11 6.18
C ASP A 274 -29.65 1.62 6.08
N GLY A 275 -30.91 1.99 5.82
CA GLY A 275 -31.42 3.35 5.92
C GLY A 275 -30.72 4.37 5.02
N ASP A 276 -30.38 5.51 5.62
CA ASP A 276 -29.84 6.67 4.91
C ASP A 276 -28.44 6.41 4.35
N LEU A 277 -27.62 5.59 5.03
CA LEU A 277 -26.29 5.23 4.56
C LEU A 277 -26.36 4.43 3.27
N LEU A 278 -27.22 3.40 3.24
CA LEU A 278 -27.41 2.59 2.05
C LEU A 278 -27.94 3.44 0.88
N THR A 279 -28.86 4.36 1.17
CA THR A 279 -29.42 5.28 0.18
C THR A 279 -28.34 6.21 -0.41
N ALA A 280 -27.46 6.77 0.43
CA ALA A 280 -26.36 7.63 0.00
C ALA A 280 -25.32 6.85 -0.83
N LEU A 281 -24.94 5.63 -0.37
CA LEU A 281 -24.03 4.74 -1.11
C LEU A 281 -24.60 4.36 -2.49
N LYS A 282 -25.89 4.01 -2.56
CA LYS A 282 -26.57 3.70 -3.83
C LYS A 282 -26.58 4.91 -4.76
N ARG A 283 -26.94 6.09 -4.25
CA ARG A 283 -26.91 7.34 -5.02
C ARG A 283 -25.52 7.63 -5.59
N ALA A 284 -24.46 7.55 -4.77
CA ALA A 284 -23.10 7.78 -5.22
C ALA A 284 -22.68 6.76 -6.30
N ASN A 285 -23.04 5.49 -6.14
CA ASN A 285 -22.76 4.45 -7.13
C ASN A 285 -23.53 4.66 -8.45
N ASP A 286 -24.81 5.03 -8.39
CA ASP A 286 -25.64 5.27 -9.57
C ASP A 286 -25.13 6.48 -10.36
N ARG A 287 -24.73 7.57 -9.67
CA ARG A 287 -24.13 8.74 -10.29
C ARG A 287 -22.79 8.40 -10.93
N ARG A 288 -21.94 7.63 -10.25
CA ARG A 288 -20.70 7.09 -10.83
C ARG A 288 -20.97 6.32 -12.11
N ALA A 289 -21.93 5.39 -12.11
CA ALA A 289 -22.25 4.58 -13.27
C ALA A 289 -22.69 5.43 -14.48
N ARG A 290 -23.52 6.46 -14.24
CA ARG A 290 -23.92 7.41 -15.29
C ARG A 290 -22.74 8.20 -15.85
N PHE A 291 -21.85 8.69 -15.00
CA PHE A 291 -20.64 9.38 -15.45
C PHE A 291 -19.72 8.45 -16.25
N GLU A 292 -19.53 7.21 -15.79
CA GLU A 292 -18.70 6.22 -16.48
C GLU A 292 -19.22 5.86 -17.86
N TYR A 293 -20.54 5.70 -18.00
CA TYR A 293 -21.20 5.47 -19.28
C TYR A 293 -20.89 6.61 -20.26
N LEU A 294 -21.14 7.85 -19.87
CA LEU A 294 -20.88 9.01 -20.72
C LEU A 294 -19.38 9.18 -21.04
N ALA A 295 -18.51 8.89 -20.08
CA ALA A 295 -17.07 8.93 -20.29
C ALA A 295 -16.59 7.89 -21.31
N ARG A 296 -17.24 6.72 -21.42
CA ARG A 296 -16.97 5.75 -22.49
C ARG A 296 -17.43 6.27 -23.85
N GLU A 297 -18.61 6.87 -23.93
CA GLU A 297 -19.13 7.44 -25.19
C GLU A 297 -18.22 8.56 -25.73
N LEU A 298 -17.71 9.41 -24.85
CA LEU A 298 -16.83 10.52 -25.23
C LEU A 298 -15.38 10.09 -25.46
N ASN A 299 -14.92 9.02 -24.79
CA ASN A 299 -13.58 8.43 -24.89
C ASN A 299 -12.39 9.42 -24.75
N ALA A 300 -12.58 10.52 -24.00
CA ALA A 300 -11.51 11.48 -23.73
C ALA A 300 -10.58 10.97 -22.60
N ASP A 301 -9.27 11.15 -22.75
CA ASP A 301 -8.28 10.65 -21.78
C ASP A 301 -8.43 11.27 -20.38
N ILE A 302 -8.81 12.54 -20.32
CA ILE A 302 -9.10 13.23 -19.05
C ILE A 302 -10.28 12.59 -18.31
N LEU A 303 -11.27 12.04 -19.05
CA LEU A 303 -12.41 11.35 -18.45
C LEU A 303 -12.01 9.99 -17.89
N LYS A 304 -11.11 9.25 -18.55
CA LYS A 304 -10.52 8.01 -17.99
C LYS A 304 -9.87 8.29 -16.63
N ARG A 305 -9.14 9.41 -16.53
CA ARG A 305 -8.57 9.84 -15.24
C ARG A 305 -9.66 10.22 -14.22
N GLY A 306 -10.71 10.93 -14.65
CA GLY A 306 -11.87 11.23 -13.80
C GLY A 306 -12.56 9.98 -13.25
N GLN A 307 -12.75 8.95 -14.08
CA GLN A 307 -13.34 7.66 -13.67
C GLN A 307 -12.49 6.99 -12.59
N GLN A 308 -11.17 6.97 -12.76
CA GLN A 308 -10.25 6.44 -11.74
C GLN A 308 -10.43 7.18 -10.41
N LEU A 309 -10.38 8.52 -10.43
CA LEU A 309 -10.48 9.33 -9.21
C LEU A 309 -11.81 9.12 -8.46
N VAL A 310 -12.93 9.06 -9.19
CA VAL A 310 -14.26 8.81 -8.61
C VAL A 310 -14.33 7.41 -7.99
N ARG A 311 -13.85 6.37 -8.70
CA ARG A 311 -13.79 5.01 -8.18
C ARG A 311 -12.96 4.92 -6.91
N TYR A 312 -11.80 5.60 -6.87
CA TYR A 312 -10.97 5.64 -5.66
C TYR A 312 -11.68 6.31 -4.49
N ALA A 313 -12.41 7.41 -4.73
CA ALA A 313 -13.16 8.09 -3.68
C ALA A 313 -14.28 7.19 -3.12
N LEU A 314 -15.13 6.62 -3.98
CA LEU A 314 -16.19 5.70 -3.54
C LEU A 314 -15.62 4.44 -2.87
N GLY A 315 -14.53 3.89 -3.42
CA GLY A 315 -13.81 2.75 -2.85
C GLY A 315 -13.29 3.04 -1.45
N SER A 316 -12.86 4.28 -1.18
CA SER A 316 -12.35 4.67 0.15
C SER A 316 -13.41 4.52 1.23
N PHE A 317 -14.68 4.78 0.94
CA PHE A 317 -15.77 4.56 1.89
C PHE A 317 -16.11 3.07 2.06
N ARG A 318 -16.14 2.34 0.94
CA ARG A 318 -16.43 0.90 0.93
C ARG A 318 -15.41 0.08 1.71
N GLU A 319 -14.14 0.49 1.68
CA GLU A 319 -13.02 -0.21 2.31
C GLU A 319 -12.89 0.08 3.83
N LEU A 320 -13.69 0.98 4.40
CA LEU A 320 -13.58 1.38 5.81
C LEU A 320 -14.10 0.30 6.77
N LEU A 321 -13.21 -0.11 7.68
CA LEU A 321 -13.53 -0.90 8.87
C LEU A 321 -13.41 -0.09 10.16
N THR A 322 -13.23 1.22 10.05
CA THR A 322 -13.02 2.15 11.17
C THR A 322 -13.76 3.47 10.98
N PRO A 323 -13.93 4.26 12.05
CA PRO A 323 -14.38 5.64 11.94
C PRO A 323 -13.53 6.45 10.96
N LEU A 324 -14.16 7.40 10.27
CA LEU A 324 -13.56 8.12 9.15
C LEU A 324 -12.42 9.05 9.61
N ASP A 325 -12.53 9.65 10.81
CA ASP A 325 -11.48 10.44 11.45
C ASP A 325 -10.22 9.61 11.79
N VAL A 326 -10.40 8.38 12.27
CA VAL A 326 -9.28 7.47 12.57
C VAL A 326 -8.59 7.02 11.29
N ALA A 327 -9.38 6.72 10.24
CA ALA A 327 -8.83 6.39 8.93
C ALA A 327 -8.04 7.56 8.31
N ASP A 328 -8.58 8.78 8.39
CA ASP A 328 -7.92 10.00 7.91
C ASP A 328 -6.63 10.30 8.68
N PHE A 329 -6.58 10.04 9.99
CA PHE A 329 -5.38 10.21 10.78
C PHE A 329 -4.20 9.33 10.29
N HIS A 330 -4.49 8.12 9.82
CA HIS A 330 -3.49 7.19 9.29
C HIS A 330 -3.28 7.31 7.78
N ALA A 331 -3.98 8.21 7.09
CA ALA A 331 -3.84 8.40 5.66
C ALA A 331 -2.44 8.94 5.30
N ARG A 332 -1.64 8.12 4.60
CA ARG A 332 -0.25 8.47 4.21
C ARG A 332 -0.12 9.63 3.21
N ARG A 333 -1.15 9.87 2.39
CA ARG A 333 -1.08 10.84 1.26
C ARG A 333 -2.24 11.82 1.28
N THR A 334 -3.46 11.32 1.29
CA THR A 334 -4.67 12.12 1.09
C THR A 334 -5.81 11.55 1.92
N THR A 335 -6.40 12.37 2.79
CA THR A 335 -7.65 12.08 3.52
C THR A 335 -8.82 11.96 2.55
N ILE A 336 -9.93 11.39 3.00
CA ILE A 336 -11.16 11.30 2.20
C ILE A 336 -11.65 12.71 1.84
N SER A 337 -11.72 13.63 2.80
CA SER A 337 -12.12 15.02 2.54
C SER A 337 -11.23 15.72 1.51
N SER A 338 -9.90 15.55 1.64
CA SER A 338 -8.95 16.15 0.71
C SER A 338 -9.11 15.58 -0.70
N ARG A 339 -9.48 14.29 -0.83
CA ARG A 339 -9.76 13.65 -2.12
C ARG A 339 -11.05 14.18 -2.75
N LEU A 340 -12.10 14.44 -1.98
CA LEU A 340 -13.33 15.06 -2.51
C LEU A 340 -13.06 16.49 -2.99
N ALA A 341 -12.32 17.28 -2.21
CA ALA A 341 -11.88 18.62 -2.65
C ALA A 341 -10.96 18.59 -3.89
N GLN A 342 -10.26 17.49 -4.14
CA GLN A 342 -9.49 17.30 -5.38
C GLN A 342 -10.41 16.97 -6.56
N LEU A 343 -11.45 16.16 -6.35
CA LEU A 343 -12.45 15.87 -7.36
C LEU A 343 -13.18 17.14 -7.80
N ASP A 344 -13.65 17.97 -6.87
CA ASP A 344 -14.30 19.23 -7.21
C ASP A 344 -13.40 20.13 -8.09
N ARG A 345 -12.13 20.26 -7.71
CA ARG A 345 -11.14 20.98 -8.53
C ARG A 345 -10.91 20.33 -9.91
N PHE A 346 -10.94 19.00 -9.99
CA PHE A 346 -10.78 18.27 -11.24
C PHE A 346 -11.95 18.52 -12.21
N ALA A 347 -13.16 18.81 -11.69
CA ALA A 347 -14.31 19.17 -12.52
C ALA A 347 -14.02 20.41 -13.40
N GLY A 348 -13.23 21.37 -12.91
CA GLY A 348 -12.80 22.54 -13.68
C GLY A 348 -11.93 22.19 -14.90
N ARG A 349 -11.16 21.11 -14.81
CA ARG A 349 -10.34 20.62 -15.93
C ARG A 349 -11.18 19.93 -16.99
N ILE A 350 -12.14 19.09 -16.58
CA ILE A 350 -13.12 18.49 -17.49
C ILE A 350 -13.89 19.59 -18.23
N ALA A 351 -14.30 20.65 -17.54
CA ALA A 351 -15.02 21.78 -18.14
C ALA A 351 -14.19 22.57 -19.16
N SER A 352 -12.87 22.61 -18.99
CA SER A 352 -11.95 23.36 -19.86
C SER A 352 -11.54 22.57 -21.11
N ASP A 353 -11.73 21.26 -21.11
CA ASP A 353 -11.43 20.38 -22.24
C ASP A 353 -12.68 20.25 -23.15
N PRO A 354 -12.63 20.68 -24.42
CA PRO A 354 -13.78 20.63 -25.32
C PRO A 354 -14.38 19.24 -25.54
N GLU A 355 -13.55 18.20 -25.54
CA GLU A 355 -13.98 16.81 -25.78
C GLU A 355 -14.63 16.21 -24.52
N ALA A 356 -14.21 16.68 -23.34
CA ALA A 356 -14.69 16.18 -22.05
C ALA A 356 -15.82 17.02 -21.42
N ASN A 357 -15.96 18.29 -21.82
CA ASN A 357 -16.91 19.25 -21.25
C ASN A 357 -18.35 18.73 -21.13
N PRO A 358 -18.91 17.97 -22.09
CA PRO A 358 -20.27 17.42 -21.94
C PRO A 358 -20.47 16.55 -20.69
N ALA A 359 -19.41 15.94 -20.14
CA ALA A 359 -19.45 15.14 -18.93
C ALA A 359 -19.23 15.92 -17.62
N THR A 360 -19.00 17.23 -17.68
CA THR A 360 -18.79 18.06 -16.47
C THR A 360 -19.96 17.96 -15.50
N GLY A 361 -21.20 18.03 -16.00
CA GLY A 361 -22.40 17.97 -15.17
C GLY A 361 -22.55 16.63 -14.45
N THR A 362 -22.42 15.52 -15.19
CA THR A 362 -22.50 14.18 -14.61
C THR A 362 -21.35 13.90 -13.64
N PHE A 363 -20.15 14.41 -13.91
CA PHE A 363 -19.02 14.32 -12.97
C PHE A 363 -19.31 15.06 -11.67
N ARG A 364 -19.80 16.31 -11.74
CA ARG A 364 -20.17 17.10 -10.55
C ARG A 364 -21.27 16.43 -9.73
N ASP A 365 -22.27 15.82 -10.39
CA ASP A 365 -23.29 15.05 -9.68
C ASP A 365 -22.69 13.90 -8.83
N VAL A 366 -21.61 13.26 -9.31
CA VAL A 366 -20.93 12.23 -8.52
C VAL A 366 -20.18 12.83 -7.35
N VAL A 367 -19.48 13.95 -7.57
CA VAL A 367 -18.75 14.66 -6.50
C VAL A 367 -19.71 15.06 -5.38
N SER A 368 -20.83 15.70 -5.72
CA SER A 368 -21.84 16.09 -4.72
C SER A 368 -22.44 14.88 -3.99
N ALA A 369 -22.70 13.76 -4.67
CA ALA A 369 -23.18 12.55 -4.00
C ALA A 369 -22.14 11.93 -3.04
N LEU A 370 -20.85 12.08 -3.32
CA LEU A 370 -19.77 11.64 -2.43
C LEU A 370 -19.57 12.59 -1.25
N GLU A 371 -19.76 13.90 -1.44
CA GLU A 371 -19.76 14.89 -0.37
C GLU A 371 -20.94 14.67 0.60
N GLU A 372 -22.16 14.46 0.06
CA GLU A 372 -23.32 14.06 0.87
C GLU A 372 -23.04 12.79 1.69
N LEU A 373 -22.37 11.80 1.08
CA LEU A 373 -21.99 10.56 1.77
C LEU A 373 -20.99 10.83 2.90
N GLU A 374 -20.01 11.72 2.69
CA GLU A 374 -19.04 12.10 3.71
C GLU A 374 -19.73 12.77 4.92
N GLU A 375 -20.60 13.75 4.66
CA GLU A 375 -21.34 14.49 5.70
C GLU A 375 -22.24 13.56 6.52
N LEU A 376 -22.88 12.60 5.85
CA LEU A 376 -23.75 11.62 6.49
C LEU A 376 -22.95 10.58 7.30
N TRP A 377 -21.73 10.24 6.87
CA TRP A 377 -20.98 9.12 7.42
C TRP A 377 -20.80 9.21 8.94
N ASP A 378 -20.47 10.39 9.48
CA ASP A 378 -20.23 10.57 10.92
C ASP A 378 -21.51 10.58 11.77
N ASN A 379 -22.70 10.62 11.14
CA ASN A 379 -24.00 10.71 11.82
C ASN A 379 -24.78 9.39 11.82
N VAL A 380 -24.41 8.45 10.97
CA VAL A 380 -25.02 7.12 10.91
C VAL A 380 -24.55 6.25 12.10
N PRO A 381 -25.44 5.45 12.72
CA PRO A 381 -25.07 4.47 13.74
C PRO A 381 -23.91 3.55 13.32
N ALA A 382 -23.09 3.14 14.28
CA ALA A 382 -22.00 2.20 14.00
C ALA A 382 -22.50 0.85 13.49
N SER A 383 -23.66 0.38 13.96
CA SER A 383 -24.32 -0.87 13.55
C SER A 383 -24.60 -0.96 12.04
N ASP A 384 -24.81 0.18 11.40
CA ASP A 384 -25.13 0.23 9.97
C ASP A 384 -23.85 0.24 9.12
N LYS A 385 -22.68 0.37 9.74
CA LYS A 385 -21.38 0.38 9.09
C LYS A 385 -20.68 -0.96 9.31
N LYS A 386 -19.79 -1.31 8.37
CA LYS A 386 -18.92 -2.49 8.52
C LYS A 386 -18.13 -2.50 9.83
N GLN A 387 -17.72 -1.33 10.31
CA GLN A 387 -16.98 -1.20 11.57
C GLN A 387 -17.77 -1.74 12.77
N GLY A 388 -19.08 -1.46 12.86
CA GLY A 388 -19.90 -1.92 13.98
C GLY A 388 -20.17 -3.41 13.87
N VAL A 389 -20.50 -3.90 12.68
CA VAL A 389 -20.66 -5.34 12.44
C VAL A 389 -19.38 -6.12 12.78
N LEU A 390 -18.22 -5.62 12.37
CA LEU A 390 -16.93 -6.21 12.71
C LEU A 390 -16.75 -6.34 14.23
N VAL A 391 -16.95 -5.24 14.96
CA VAL A 391 -16.70 -5.23 16.41
C VAL A 391 -17.79 -5.98 17.17
N ASP A 392 -19.03 -5.55 17.01
CA ASP A 392 -20.17 -5.95 17.84
C ASP A 392 -20.59 -7.41 17.59
N ASN A 393 -20.44 -7.90 16.36
CA ASN A 393 -20.87 -9.25 15.99
C ASN A 393 -19.69 -10.22 15.85
N LEU A 394 -18.65 -9.85 15.09
CA LEU A 394 -17.59 -10.80 14.73
C LEU A 394 -16.53 -10.92 15.82
N LEU A 395 -15.96 -9.80 16.29
CA LEU A 395 -14.87 -9.84 17.27
C LEU A 395 -15.36 -10.26 18.66
N TYR A 396 -16.46 -9.71 19.16
CA TYR A 396 -17.06 -10.19 20.41
C TYR A 396 -17.54 -11.64 20.29
N GLY A 397 -18.12 -12.02 19.14
CA GLY A 397 -18.52 -13.40 18.89
C GLY A 397 -17.35 -14.38 18.90
N ALA A 398 -16.20 -14.00 18.34
CA ALA A 398 -14.97 -14.79 18.37
C ALA A 398 -14.43 -14.90 19.81
N LEU A 399 -14.41 -13.79 20.57
CA LEU A 399 -14.00 -13.80 21.97
C LEU A 399 -14.87 -14.74 22.83
N ASP A 400 -16.19 -14.69 22.66
CA ASP A 400 -17.13 -15.52 23.42
C ASP A 400 -16.98 -17.02 23.12
N ARG A 401 -16.56 -17.36 21.89
CA ARG A 401 -16.29 -18.75 21.47
C ARG A 401 -14.86 -19.21 21.74
N GLY A 402 -13.93 -18.29 21.98
CA GLY A 402 -12.50 -18.56 22.06
C GLY A 402 -11.90 -18.91 20.70
N ASP A 403 -12.44 -18.35 19.63
CA ASP A 403 -11.97 -18.56 18.26
C ASP A 403 -10.90 -17.52 17.90
N SER A 404 -9.87 -17.95 17.15
CA SER A 404 -8.88 -17.05 16.56
C SER A 404 -9.39 -16.43 15.26
N ILE A 405 -9.12 -15.13 15.06
CA ILE A 405 -9.65 -14.35 13.95
C ILE A 405 -8.58 -13.45 13.29
N SER A 406 -8.53 -13.50 11.96
CA SER A 406 -7.70 -12.60 11.14
C SER A 406 -8.57 -11.58 10.43
N VAL A 407 -8.31 -10.28 10.61
CA VAL A 407 -9.03 -9.22 9.89
C VAL A 407 -8.14 -8.64 8.79
N VAL A 408 -8.61 -8.67 7.55
CA VAL A 408 -7.90 -8.13 6.39
C VAL A 408 -8.46 -6.76 6.03
N THR A 409 -7.57 -5.79 5.97
CA THR A 409 -7.83 -4.41 5.54
C THR A 409 -7.28 -4.15 4.15
N ALA A 410 -7.83 -3.16 3.44
CA ALA A 410 -7.42 -2.87 2.06
C ALA A 410 -5.98 -2.36 1.92
N THR A 411 -5.41 -1.74 2.97
CA THR A 411 -4.07 -1.15 2.94
C THR A 411 -3.42 -1.16 4.31
N GLU A 412 -2.09 -1.08 4.36
CA GLU A 412 -1.32 -0.88 5.61
C GLU A 412 -1.80 0.33 6.44
N SER A 413 -2.24 1.42 5.78
CA SER A 413 -2.81 2.59 6.49
C SER A 413 -4.11 2.23 7.22
N GLN A 414 -4.97 1.43 6.60
CA GLN A 414 -6.22 0.95 7.20
C GLN A 414 -5.95 -0.09 8.29
N GLN A 415 -4.92 -0.93 8.12
CA GLN A 415 -4.44 -1.84 9.17
C GLN A 415 -4.06 -1.07 10.44
N GLN A 416 -3.29 0.02 10.29
CA GLN A 416 -2.90 0.89 11.39
C GLN A 416 -4.11 1.62 12.00
N ALA A 417 -5.04 2.09 11.17
CA ALA A 417 -6.27 2.72 11.63
C ALA A 417 -7.11 1.77 12.49
N LEU A 418 -7.32 0.53 12.02
CA LEU A 418 -8.10 -0.48 12.74
C LEU A 418 -7.43 -0.88 14.04
N THR A 419 -6.10 -1.03 14.04
CA THR A 419 -5.34 -1.30 15.25
C THR A 419 -5.50 -0.16 16.27
N THR A 420 -5.35 1.10 15.86
CA THR A 420 -5.54 2.26 16.74
C THR A 420 -6.97 2.36 17.25
N PHE A 421 -7.97 2.13 16.39
CA PHE A 421 -9.38 2.15 16.74
C PHE A 421 -9.68 1.09 17.82
N LEU A 422 -9.27 -0.16 17.62
CA LEU A 422 -9.51 -1.22 18.60
C LEU A 422 -8.74 -1.00 19.91
N GLN A 423 -7.49 -0.53 19.85
CA GLN A 423 -6.71 -0.24 21.06
C GLN A 423 -7.27 0.92 21.89
N SER A 424 -8.03 1.83 21.27
CA SER A 424 -8.52 3.03 21.94
C SER A 424 -9.99 2.97 22.31
N GLU A 425 -10.87 2.57 21.39
CA GLU A 425 -12.33 2.53 21.61
C GLU A 425 -12.80 1.16 22.12
N HIS A 426 -12.04 0.09 21.86
CA HIS A 426 -12.36 -1.29 22.26
C HIS A 426 -11.19 -1.96 23.01
N ALA A 427 -10.51 -1.20 23.86
CA ALA A 427 -9.26 -1.63 24.52
C ALA A 427 -9.39 -2.94 25.31
N ALA A 428 -10.54 -3.18 25.96
CA ALA A 428 -10.81 -4.42 26.68
C ALA A 428 -10.89 -5.61 25.70
N LEU A 429 -11.71 -5.50 24.66
CA LEU A 429 -11.84 -6.51 23.60
C LEU A 429 -10.48 -6.81 22.94
N TYR A 430 -9.73 -5.77 22.55
CA TYR A 430 -8.42 -5.93 21.92
C TYR A 430 -7.42 -6.66 22.83
N ARG A 431 -7.42 -6.33 24.12
CA ARG A 431 -6.55 -6.98 25.11
C ARG A 431 -6.98 -8.42 25.38
N ASP A 432 -8.29 -8.67 25.47
CA ASP A 432 -8.83 -9.96 25.86
C ASP A 432 -8.75 -10.98 24.71
N LEU A 433 -8.85 -10.53 23.44
CA LEU A 433 -8.51 -11.33 22.26
C LEU A 433 -7.00 -11.58 22.14
N GLY A 434 -6.14 -10.62 22.50
CA GLY A 434 -4.69 -10.83 22.57
C GLY A 434 -4.09 -11.44 21.30
N ASP A 435 -3.46 -12.62 21.43
CA ASP A 435 -2.83 -13.34 20.33
C ASP A 435 -3.83 -14.01 19.37
N ASP A 436 -5.11 -14.12 19.76
CA ASP A 436 -6.19 -14.69 18.94
C ASP A 436 -6.72 -13.68 17.90
N LEU A 437 -6.37 -12.38 18.00
CA LEU A 437 -6.68 -11.38 16.99
C LEU A 437 -5.43 -10.99 16.20
N SER A 438 -5.49 -11.12 14.88
CA SER A 438 -4.45 -10.61 13.99
C SER A 438 -5.03 -9.69 12.90
N ILE A 439 -4.45 -8.51 12.74
CA ILE A 439 -4.93 -7.51 11.77
C ILE A 439 -3.88 -7.36 10.68
N HIS A 440 -4.29 -7.57 9.43
CA HIS A 440 -3.43 -7.61 8.26
C HIS A 440 -3.92 -6.64 7.19
N ASP A 441 -3.02 -6.25 6.29
CA ASP A 441 -3.38 -5.79 4.96
C ASP A 441 -3.34 -6.95 3.94
N THR A 442 -3.74 -6.68 2.69
CA THR A 442 -3.79 -7.71 1.63
C THR A 442 -2.43 -8.36 1.30
N ARG A 443 -1.32 -7.76 1.74
CA ARG A 443 0.03 -8.29 1.54
C ARG A 443 0.52 -9.11 2.73
N SER A 444 0.36 -8.58 3.94
CA SER A 444 0.82 -9.20 5.19
C SER A 444 0.02 -10.45 5.55
N VAL A 445 -1.26 -10.54 5.16
CA VAL A 445 -2.10 -11.73 5.38
C VAL A 445 -1.50 -13.00 4.75
N ARG A 446 -0.76 -12.86 3.65
CA ARG A 446 -0.06 -13.96 2.97
C ARG A 446 1.01 -14.61 3.86
N SER A 447 1.48 -13.90 4.88
CA SER A 447 2.44 -14.38 5.88
C SER A 447 1.81 -14.61 7.27
N ALA A 448 0.48 -14.54 7.41
CA ALA A 448 -0.21 -14.77 8.68
C ALA A 448 -0.07 -16.22 9.18
N ASP A 449 -0.18 -16.45 10.48
CA ASP A 449 -0.41 -17.81 11.00
C ASP A 449 -1.88 -18.22 10.78
N PRO A 450 -2.21 -19.52 10.72
CA PRO A 450 -3.58 -19.95 10.42
C PRO A 450 -4.51 -19.67 11.59
N THR A 451 -5.72 -19.20 11.29
CA THR A 451 -6.77 -18.84 12.24
C THR A 451 -8.05 -19.62 11.97
N ASP A 452 -9.01 -19.55 12.88
CA ASP A 452 -10.31 -20.21 12.73
C ASP A 452 -11.19 -19.44 11.73
N HIS A 453 -11.13 -18.10 11.78
CA HIS A 453 -11.92 -17.21 10.93
C HIS A 453 -11.04 -16.15 10.25
N VAL A 454 -11.41 -15.76 9.02
CA VAL A 454 -10.85 -14.60 8.34
C VAL A 454 -11.95 -13.62 7.91
N VAL A 455 -11.77 -12.33 8.19
CA VAL A 455 -12.71 -11.28 7.81
C VAL A 455 -12.12 -10.45 6.67
N LEU A 456 -12.84 -10.38 5.56
CA LEU A 456 -12.51 -9.55 4.40
C LEU A 456 -13.36 -8.27 4.41
N TYR A 457 -12.73 -7.14 4.09
CA TYR A 457 -13.35 -5.82 4.17
C TYR A 457 -14.46 -5.53 3.15
N GLY A 458 -14.81 -6.48 2.27
CA GLY A 458 -15.85 -6.35 1.25
C GLY A 458 -15.40 -6.86 -0.11
N ALA A 459 -15.92 -6.25 -1.18
CA ALA A 459 -15.39 -6.53 -2.50
C ALA A 459 -13.96 -6.03 -2.58
N LEU A 460 -13.04 -6.98 -2.74
CA LEU A 460 -11.62 -6.73 -2.69
C LEU A 460 -11.20 -5.82 -3.84
N ARG A 461 -10.00 -5.25 -3.75
CA ARG A 461 -9.40 -4.63 -4.94
C ARG A 461 -9.15 -5.73 -5.97
N TRP A 462 -9.26 -5.40 -7.25
CA TRP A 462 -9.21 -6.42 -8.31
C TRP A 462 -7.95 -7.29 -8.26
N GLY A 463 -6.77 -6.69 -8.02
CA GLY A 463 -5.52 -7.44 -7.89
C GLY A 463 -5.46 -8.38 -6.67
N ASP A 464 -6.26 -8.10 -5.65
CA ASP A 464 -6.33 -8.84 -4.39
C ASP A 464 -7.50 -9.84 -4.36
N ARG A 465 -8.30 -9.95 -5.44
CA ARG A 465 -9.46 -10.87 -5.52
C ARG A 465 -9.09 -12.32 -5.20
N ASP A 466 -7.82 -12.65 -5.39
CA ASP A 466 -7.23 -13.92 -5.07
C ASP A 466 -7.37 -14.30 -3.58
N LEU A 467 -7.57 -13.34 -2.66
CA LEU A 467 -7.86 -13.62 -1.25
C LEU A 467 -9.24 -14.24 -1.00
N LEU A 468 -10.16 -14.24 -1.97
CA LEU A 468 -11.39 -15.05 -1.91
C LEU A 468 -11.10 -16.57 -1.92
N ARG A 469 -9.83 -16.97 -1.99
CA ARG A 469 -9.41 -18.37 -1.85
C ARG A 469 -8.38 -18.58 -0.73
N THR A 470 -8.30 -17.62 0.19
CA THR A 470 -7.29 -17.61 1.25
C THR A 470 -7.17 -18.95 1.98
N ASP A 471 -5.93 -19.33 2.28
CA ASP A 471 -5.56 -20.56 3.00
C ASP A 471 -5.41 -20.34 4.52
N VAL A 472 -5.63 -19.10 4.99
CA VAL A 472 -5.43 -18.68 6.37
C VAL A 472 -6.43 -19.35 7.30
N ALA A 473 -7.67 -19.51 6.85
CA ALA A 473 -8.77 -20.11 7.60
C ALA A 473 -9.59 -21.01 6.68
N THR A 474 -10.46 -21.84 7.27
CA THR A 474 -11.48 -22.60 6.53
C THR A 474 -12.83 -21.88 6.46
N ASP A 475 -12.99 -20.82 7.25
CA ASP A 475 -14.18 -19.98 7.27
C ASP A 475 -13.80 -18.52 7.03
N ALA A 476 -14.45 -17.90 6.05
CA ALA A 476 -14.23 -16.51 5.67
C ALA A 476 -15.54 -15.71 5.67
N ILE A 477 -15.47 -14.50 6.21
CA ILE A 477 -16.59 -13.59 6.32
C ILE A 477 -16.29 -12.34 5.50
N VAL A 478 -17.12 -12.04 4.51
CA VAL A 478 -17.00 -10.83 3.69
C VAL A 478 -17.98 -9.78 4.21
N LEU A 479 -17.47 -8.67 4.75
CA LEU A 479 -18.27 -7.53 5.15
C LEU A 479 -18.50 -6.61 3.95
N ALA A 480 -19.68 -6.62 3.34
CA ALA A 480 -19.93 -5.87 2.10
C ALA A 480 -21.21 -5.04 2.18
N TYR A 481 -21.22 -3.86 1.57
CA TYR A 481 -22.47 -3.14 1.33
C TYR A 481 -23.20 -3.76 0.12
N PRO A 482 -24.55 -3.68 0.04
CA PRO A 482 -25.32 -4.19 -1.10
C PRO A 482 -24.82 -3.69 -2.48
N ILE A 483 -24.33 -2.45 -2.56
CA ILE A 483 -23.76 -1.88 -3.79
C ILE A 483 -22.50 -2.60 -4.29
N GLU A 484 -21.90 -3.47 -3.48
CA GLU A 484 -20.67 -4.21 -3.80
C GLU A 484 -20.95 -5.60 -4.36
N MET A 485 -22.21 -6.08 -4.27
CA MET A 485 -22.57 -7.45 -4.67
C MET A 485 -22.23 -7.74 -6.12
N GLY A 486 -22.56 -6.84 -7.05
CA GLY A 486 -22.22 -7.01 -8.46
C GLY A 486 -20.72 -7.13 -8.72
N LEU A 487 -19.88 -6.44 -7.94
CA LEU A 487 -18.43 -6.56 -8.04
C LEU A 487 -17.93 -7.89 -7.45
N LEU A 488 -18.53 -8.35 -6.33
CA LEU A 488 -18.20 -9.66 -5.76
C LEU A 488 -18.52 -10.80 -6.72
N HIS A 489 -19.72 -10.81 -7.32
CA HIS A 489 -20.09 -11.79 -8.35
C HIS A 489 -19.06 -11.82 -9.49
N SER A 490 -18.75 -10.65 -10.07
CA SER A 490 -17.74 -10.55 -11.13
C SER A 490 -16.33 -11.01 -10.70
N GLN A 491 -15.95 -10.80 -9.43
CA GLN A 491 -14.67 -11.28 -8.90
C GLN A 491 -14.62 -12.79 -8.77
N VAL A 492 -15.71 -13.42 -8.32
CA VAL A 492 -15.84 -14.88 -8.24
C VAL A 492 -15.77 -15.48 -9.63
N ASP A 493 -16.59 -14.99 -10.57
CA ASP A 493 -16.60 -15.49 -11.95
C ASP A 493 -15.20 -15.40 -12.57
N ALA A 494 -14.53 -14.26 -12.45
CA ALA A 494 -13.19 -14.06 -12.98
C ALA A 494 -12.14 -14.98 -12.33
N LEU A 495 -12.31 -15.36 -11.06
CA LEU A 495 -11.45 -16.32 -10.38
C LEU A 495 -11.67 -17.73 -10.92
N GLU A 496 -12.92 -18.15 -11.02
CA GLU A 496 -13.28 -19.47 -11.54
C GLU A 496 -12.79 -19.64 -12.99
N ASP A 497 -13.06 -18.65 -13.85
CA ASP A 497 -12.57 -18.61 -15.24
C ASP A 497 -11.05 -18.68 -15.32
N SER A 498 -10.36 -18.00 -14.39
CA SER A 498 -8.89 -18.04 -14.33
C SER A 498 -8.39 -19.45 -14.01
N PHE A 499 -9.05 -20.17 -13.11
CA PHE A 499 -8.68 -21.56 -12.81
C PHE A 499 -9.04 -22.53 -13.93
N GLU A 500 -10.22 -22.38 -14.55
CA GLU A 500 -10.61 -23.19 -15.69
C GLU A 500 -9.63 -23.00 -16.86
N SER A 501 -9.17 -21.76 -17.09
CA SER A 501 -8.23 -21.44 -18.16
C SER A 501 -6.79 -21.93 -17.92
N ILE A 502 -6.35 -22.08 -16.66
CA ILE A 502 -5.01 -22.62 -16.33
C ILE A 502 -5.00 -24.14 -16.12
N ALA A 503 -6.16 -24.77 -15.94
CA ALA A 503 -6.28 -26.22 -15.77
C ALA A 503 -6.02 -26.97 -17.09
N ASP A 504 -4.75 -27.14 -17.48
CA ASP A 504 -4.37 -27.92 -18.67
C ASP A 504 -4.57 -29.43 -18.44
N LYS A 505 -5.77 -29.93 -18.79
CA LYS A 505 -6.21 -31.34 -18.79
C LYS A 505 -5.20 -32.33 -19.39
N THR A 506 -4.31 -31.88 -20.27
CA THR A 506 -3.32 -32.73 -20.95
C THR A 506 -2.05 -32.95 -20.12
N PHE A 507 -1.62 -31.93 -19.38
CA PHE A 507 -0.42 -31.96 -18.54
C PHE A 507 -0.62 -32.79 -17.26
N TRP A 508 -1.87 -32.86 -16.75
CA TRP A 508 -2.25 -33.70 -15.61
C TRP A 508 -1.83 -35.17 -15.75
N LYS A 509 -1.97 -35.75 -16.96
CA LYS A 509 -1.59 -37.15 -17.24
C LYS A 509 -0.09 -37.40 -17.16
N VAL A 510 0.72 -36.36 -17.39
CA VAL A 510 2.17 -36.43 -17.25
C VAL A 510 2.55 -36.43 -15.78
N ILE A 511 1.78 -35.71 -14.96
CA ILE A 511 2.04 -35.58 -13.53
C ILE A 511 1.53 -36.77 -12.73
N ASP A 512 0.37 -37.33 -13.06
CA ASP A 512 -0.10 -38.63 -12.53
C ASP A 512 0.97 -39.73 -12.70
N LYS A 513 1.66 -39.73 -13.85
CA LYS A 513 2.83 -40.60 -14.10
C LYS A 513 4.07 -40.22 -13.29
N LEU A 514 4.32 -38.94 -13.05
CA LEU A 514 5.49 -38.44 -12.30
C LEU A 514 5.36 -38.64 -10.78
N THR A 515 4.16 -38.47 -10.23
CA THR A 515 3.89 -38.60 -8.79
C THR A 515 3.55 -40.03 -8.37
N ARG A 516 3.21 -40.91 -9.33
CA ARG A 516 2.72 -42.28 -9.08
C ARG A 516 1.47 -42.34 -8.20
N ILE A 517 0.77 -41.22 -8.04
CA ILE A 517 -0.51 -41.14 -7.35
C ILE A 517 -1.55 -41.49 -8.39
N THR A 518 -1.78 -42.79 -8.61
CA THR A 518 -2.74 -43.27 -9.62
C THR A 518 -4.13 -42.73 -9.30
N THR A 519 -4.62 -41.82 -10.14
CA THR A 519 -6.01 -41.37 -10.10
C THR A 519 -6.65 -41.59 -11.48
N ASP A 520 -7.60 -42.53 -11.57
CA ASP A 520 -8.30 -42.87 -12.83
C ASP A 520 -9.35 -41.81 -13.24
N GLU A 521 -9.56 -40.77 -12.43
CA GLU A 521 -10.59 -39.74 -12.62
C GLU A 521 -10.01 -38.42 -13.17
N ARG A 522 -10.82 -37.65 -13.90
CA ARG A 522 -10.39 -36.34 -14.43
C ARG A 522 -10.11 -35.38 -13.27
N ALA A 523 -9.05 -34.57 -13.42
CA ALA A 523 -8.72 -33.51 -12.48
C ALA A 523 -9.91 -32.55 -12.30
N ASP A 524 -10.25 -32.30 -11.04
CA ASP A 524 -11.24 -31.28 -10.64
C ASP A 524 -10.58 -29.89 -10.68
N VAL A 525 -11.32 -28.89 -11.12
CA VAL A 525 -10.87 -27.49 -11.05
C VAL A 525 -11.26 -26.96 -9.67
N GLU A 526 -10.37 -26.22 -9.05
CA GLU A 526 -10.71 -25.53 -7.81
C GLU A 526 -11.82 -24.50 -8.08
N ARG A 527 -12.88 -24.56 -7.27
CA ARG A 527 -14.02 -23.64 -7.35
C ARG A 527 -14.17 -22.89 -6.05
N VAL A 528 -14.58 -21.63 -6.16
CA VAL A 528 -14.84 -20.78 -5.00
C VAL A 528 -16.35 -20.83 -4.78
N ASN A 529 -16.82 -21.81 -4.01
CA ASN A 529 -18.25 -21.88 -3.66
C ASN A 529 -18.59 -20.75 -2.69
N ILE A 530 -19.04 -19.61 -3.21
CA ILE A 530 -19.58 -18.51 -2.40
C ILE A 530 -21.09 -18.57 -2.44
N ASP A 531 -21.72 -18.60 -1.26
CA ASP A 531 -23.16 -18.36 -1.16
C ASP A 531 -23.40 -16.85 -1.24
N LEU A 532 -23.49 -16.34 -2.47
CA LEU A 532 -23.74 -14.92 -2.72
C LEU A 532 -25.24 -14.63 -2.68
N PRO A 533 -25.69 -13.58 -1.96
CA PRO A 533 -27.08 -13.12 -2.04
C PRO A 533 -27.50 -12.83 -3.49
N GLU A 534 -28.77 -13.11 -3.81
CA GLU A 534 -29.34 -12.80 -5.13
C GLU A 534 -29.17 -11.30 -5.43
N TYR A 535 -28.57 -11.01 -6.58
CA TYR A 535 -28.39 -9.65 -7.08
C TYR A 535 -29.53 -9.31 -8.03
N GLU A 536 -30.41 -8.38 -7.61
CA GLU A 536 -31.29 -7.69 -8.57
C GLU A 536 -30.48 -6.57 -9.22
N GLU A 537 -30.22 -6.70 -10.53
CA GLU A 537 -29.70 -5.58 -11.32
C GLU A 537 -30.58 -4.35 -11.07
N PRO A 538 -29.99 -3.17 -10.81
CA PRO A 538 -30.78 -1.97 -10.64
C PRO A 538 -31.55 -1.73 -11.94
N ASN A 539 -32.88 -1.92 -11.87
CA ASN A 539 -33.81 -1.56 -12.93
C ASN A 539 -33.38 -0.18 -13.46
N THR A 540 -32.90 -0.16 -14.70
CA THR A 540 -32.75 1.07 -15.47
C THR A 540 -34.13 1.67 -15.60
N SER A 541 -34.49 2.53 -14.63
CA SER A 541 -35.80 3.17 -14.53
C SER A 541 -36.19 3.76 -15.90
N ASP A 542 -37.46 3.59 -16.26
CA ASP A 542 -38.19 3.93 -17.50
C ASP A 542 -38.05 5.38 -18.05
N LEU A 543 -37.00 6.12 -17.70
CA LEU A 543 -36.65 7.42 -18.28
C LEU A 543 -35.70 7.29 -19.48
N GLY A 544 -35.45 6.07 -19.96
CA GLY A 544 -34.57 5.75 -21.09
C GLY A 544 -35.26 5.09 -22.29
N GLU A 545 -36.60 5.11 -22.38
CA GLU A 545 -37.33 4.42 -23.47
C GLU A 545 -37.13 5.00 -24.89
N ASP A 546 -36.43 6.14 -25.06
CA ASP A 546 -36.24 6.78 -26.38
C ASP A 546 -34.91 6.44 -27.09
N ILE A 547 -34.10 5.51 -26.57
CA ILE A 547 -32.87 5.09 -27.25
C ILE A 547 -32.90 3.57 -27.42
N SER A 548 -33.20 3.13 -28.64
CA SER A 548 -33.18 1.73 -29.03
C SER A 548 -31.79 1.15 -28.80
N VAL A 549 -31.69 0.24 -27.83
CA VAL A 549 -30.54 -0.60 -27.58
C VAL A 549 -30.47 -1.62 -28.71
N ASP A 550 -29.52 -1.45 -29.63
CA ASP A 550 -28.98 -2.60 -30.34
C ASP A 550 -28.11 -3.37 -29.35
N GLU A 551 -28.47 -4.62 -29.11
CA GLU A 551 -27.72 -5.62 -28.34
C GLU A 551 -26.31 -5.77 -28.91
N ALA A 552 -25.38 -4.92 -28.47
CA ALA A 552 -23.95 -5.12 -28.67
C ALA A 552 -23.44 -6.09 -27.59
N GLU A 553 -22.74 -7.13 -28.04
CA GLU A 553 -22.14 -8.21 -27.27
C GLU A 553 -21.61 -7.75 -25.90
N GLY A 554 -22.05 -8.43 -24.84
CA GLY A 554 -21.64 -8.12 -23.46
C GLY A 554 -20.12 -8.11 -23.31
N GLU A 555 -19.57 -6.91 -23.11
CA GLU A 555 -18.14 -6.68 -22.91
C GLU A 555 -17.71 -7.03 -21.47
N ASP A 556 -16.58 -7.73 -21.35
CA ASP A 556 -15.94 -8.18 -20.10
C ASP A 556 -15.61 -6.98 -19.20
N LEU A 557 -16.39 -6.80 -18.12
CA LEU A 557 -16.14 -5.83 -17.06
C LEU A 557 -14.73 -5.96 -16.45
N GLY A 558 -14.12 -7.15 -16.55
CA GLY A 558 -12.76 -7.43 -16.11
C GLY A 558 -11.66 -6.81 -16.98
N GLU A 559 -11.92 -6.51 -18.25
CA GLU A 559 -10.95 -5.83 -19.13
C GLU A 559 -10.91 -4.32 -18.86
N ILE A 560 -12.08 -3.75 -18.53
CA ILE A 560 -12.18 -2.42 -17.96
C ILE A 560 -11.34 -2.44 -16.69
N VAL A 561 -11.68 -3.23 -15.67
CA VAL A 561 -11.01 -3.23 -14.35
C VAL A 561 -9.49 -3.54 -14.39
N ARG A 562 -8.97 -4.26 -15.39
CA ARG A 562 -7.52 -4.48 -15.59
C ARG A 562 -6.72 -3.23 -16.01
N GLY A 563 -7.33 -2.26 -16.69
CA GLY A 563 -6.69 -0.97 -17.00
C GLY A 563 -6.49 -0.03 -15.80
N TYR A 564 -6.81 -0.48 -14.58
CA TYR A 564 -6.82 0.30 -13.33
C TYR A 564 -5.63 -0.01 -12.41
N GLU A 565 -4.61 -0.69 -12.92
CA GLU A 565 -3.31 -0.85 -12.28
C GLU A 565 -2.66 0.54 -12.11
N THR A 566 -2.82 1.14 -10.92
CA THR A 566 -1.76 2.03 -10.47
C THR A 566 -0.61 1.14 -10.03
N ASP A 567 0.34 1.02 -10.95
CA ASP A 567 1.73 1.05 -10.57
C ASP A 567 1.89 2.09 -9.46
N TYR A 568 2.18 1.60 -8.24
CA TYR A 568 3.11 2.34 -7.41
C TYR A 568 4.44 2.32 -8.17
N GLU A 569 4.55 3.20 -9.16
CA GLU A 569 5.81 3.75 -9.61
C GLU A 569 6.42 4.42 -8.37
N ASP A 570 7.31 3.68 -7.73
CA ASP A 570 8.58 4.29 -7.37
C ASP A 570 9.24 4.67 -8.69
N SER A 571 9.32 5.97 -8.98
CA SER A 571 10.01 6.62 -10.10
C SER A 571 9.17 7.17 -11.26
N GLU A 572 8.19 8.02 -10.96
CA GLU A 572 8.26 9.41 -11.41
C GLU A 572 8.02 10.27 -10.18
N ASP A 573 8.79 11.35 -10.03
CA ASP A 573 8.61 12.32 -8.95
C ASP A 573 7.16 12.84 -9.00
N PHE A 574 6.28 12.21 -8.22
CA PHE A 574 5.00 12.80 -7.85
C PHE A 574 5.34 14.03 -7.02
N ASP A 575 5.49 15.15 -7.72
CA ASP A 575 5.69 16.47 -7.15
C ASP A 575 4.33 16.93 -6.56
N PRO A 576 4.18 16.99 -5.23
CA PRO A 576 2.95 17.47 -4.61
C PRO A 576 2.70 18.97 -4.89
N THR A 577 3.62 19.66 -5.57
CA THR A 577 3.54 21.11 -5.79
C THR A 577 2.63 21.55 -6.95
N GLU A 578 2.05 20.64 -7.73
CA GLU A 578 1.09 21.02 -8.79
C GLU A 578 -0.35 21.29 -8.29
N TYR A 579 -0.71 20.96 -7.04
CA TYR A 579 -2.13 21.04 -6.60
C TYR A 579 -2.37 21.79 -5.29
N GLU A 580 -1.39 22.55 -4.80
CA GLU A 580 -1.60 23.49 -3.68
C GLU A 580 -1.97 24.92 -4.13
N THR A 581 -2.53 25.07 -5.32
CA THR A 581 -3.30 26.28 -5.67
C THR A 581 -4.79 25.97 -5.52
N SER A 582 -5.33 26.37 -4.37
CA SER A 582 -6.75 26.41 -4.08
C SER A 582 -7.45 27.31 -5.11
N SER A 583 -8.10 26.70 -6.10
CA SER A 583 -9.13 27.36 -6.91
C SER A 583 -10.50 27.01 -6.34
N THR A 584 -10.80 27.48 -5.13
CA THR A 584 -12.19 27.60 -4.67
C THR A 584 -12.79 28.86 -5.26
N HIS A 585 -14.09 28.82 -5.57
CA HIS A 585 -14.91 29.89 -6.15
C HIS A 585 -14.63 31.27 -5.53
N GLN A 586 -13.67 32.01 -6.10
CA GLN A 586 -13.49 33.42 -5.81
C GLN A 586 -14.59 34.17 -6.55
N THR A 587 -15.61 34.62 -5.83
CA THR A 587 -16.50 35.65 -6.36
C THR A 587 -15.71 36.94 -6.49
N THR A 588 -15.20 37.23 -7.68
CA THR A 588 -14.57 38.51 -8.01
C THR A 588 -15.64 39.59 -8.09
N THR A 589 -15.90 40.27 -6.97
CA THR A 589 -16.57 41.56 -7.00
C THR A 589 -15.59 42.63 -7.46
N SER A 590 -16.01 43.45 -8.42
CA SER A 590 -15.28 44.59 -8.98
C SER A 590 -14.78 45.52 -7.86
N GLY A 591 -13.52 45.38 -7.45
CA GLY A 591 -12.94 46.12 -6.33
C GLY A 591 -11.74 45.47 -5.62
N GLY A 592 -11.13 44.41 -6.16
CA GLY A 592 -9.84 43.89 -5.68
C GLY A 592 -9.82 43.21 -4.30
N GLN A 593 -10.97 42.92 -3.69
CA GLN A 593 -11.04 42.19 -2.41
C GLN A 593 -11.64 40.80 -2.61
N THR A 594 -10.88 39.75 -2.26
CA THR A 594 -11.29 38.35 -2.33
C THR A 594 -11.94 37.91 -1.01
N GLU A 595 -13.27 37.69 -1.05
CA GLU A 595 -14.04 37.08 0.04
C GLU A 595 -14.18 35.56 -0.19
N THR A 596 -13.98 34.76 0.86
CA THR A 596 -14.04 33.28 0.81
C THR A 596 -15.17 32.77 1.70
N ASP A 597 -15.89 31.75 1.24
CA ASP A 597 -16.93 31.08 2.03
C ASP A 597 -16.29 30.24 3.16
N CYS A 598 -16.75 30.45 4.40
CA CYS A 598 -16.16 29.92 5.63
C CYS A 598 -17.24 29.48 6.62
N LEU A 599 -16.82 28.66 7.58
CA LEU A 599 -17.53 28.33 8.81
C LEU A 599 -17.18 29.36 9.88
N ASP A 600 -18.15 29.90 10.61
CA ASP A 600 -17.91 30.63 11.87
C ASP A 600 -18.07 29.65 13.04
N VAL A 601 -16.94 29.26 13.63
CA VAL A 601 -16.92 28.34 14.77
C VAL A 601 -16.84 29.14 16.04
N HIS A 602 -17.85 29.03 16.88
CA HIS A 602 -17.92 29.64 18.20
C HIS A 602 -17.43 28.68 19.27
N PHE A 603 -16.65 29.21 20.21
CA PHE A 603 -16.03 28.46 21.29
C PHE A 603 -16.47 28.96 22.66
N ASP A 604 -16.21 28.12 23.66
CA ASP A 604 -16.30 28.51 25.07
C ASP A 604 -15.53 29.81 25.36
N GLY A 605 -16.12 30.66 26.21
CA GLY A 605 -15.53 31.95 26.60
C GLY A 605 -15.79 33.11 25.63
N GLY A 606 -16.73 32.95 24.68
CA GLY A 606 -17.12 34.02 23.75
C GLY A 606 -16.10 34.26 22.63
N LEU A 607 -15.27 33.25 22.34
CA LEU A 607 -14.28 33.29 21.27
C LEU A 607 -14.88 32.73 19.98
N SER A 608 -14.45 33.19 18.82
CA SER A 608 -14.84 32.59 17.53
C SER A 608 -13.74 32.62 16.48
N MET A 609 -13.86 31.78 15.45
CA MET A 609 -12.87 31.68 14.38
C MET A 609 -13.51 31.32 13.05
N TYR A 610 -13.08 32.03 12.00
CA TYR A 610 -13.46 31.64 10.64
C TYR A 610 -12.55 30.52 10.14
N LEU A 611 -13.13 29.38 9.78
CA LEU A 611 -12.41 28.25 9.20
C LEU A 611 -12.96 27.96 7.80
N ARG A 612 -12.09 27.74 6.82
CA ARG A 612 -12.56 27.22 5.53
C ARG A 612 -13.01 25.78 5.72
N LYS A 613 -14.02 25.33 4.98
CA LYS A 613 -14.55 23.97 5.07
C LYS A 613 -13.44 22.90 4.98
N ASP A 614 -12.44 23.10 4.13
CA ASP A 614 -11.30 22.19 3.92
C ASP A 614 -10.13 22.37 4.91
N THR A 615 -10.24 23.26 5.91
CA THR A 615 -9.15 23.52 6.85
C THR A 615 -8.97 22.33 7.80
N GLU A 616 -7.77 21.76 7.86
CA GLU A 616 -7.44 20.75 8.88
C GLU A 616 -7.22 21.41 10.25
N VAL A 617 -7.98 20.98 11.25
CA VAL A 617 -7.83 21.35 12.65
C VAL A 617 -7.41 20.15 13.49
N TYR A 618 -6.70 20.39 14.59
CA TYR A 618 -6.35 19.33 15.54
C TYR A 618 -7.41 19.28 16.63
N THR A 619 -7.93 18.09 16.93
CA THR A 619 -8.95 17.85 17.95
C THR A 619 -8.44 16.89 19.02
N VAL A 620 -8.92 17.05 20.25
CA VAL A 620 -8.72 16.14 21.38
C VAL A 620 -10.00 15.32 21.54
N ARG A 621 -9.86 14.00 21.61
CA ARG A 621 -10.96 13.08 21.92
C ARG A 621 -10.79 12.55 23.34
N GLU A 622 -11.88 12.53 24.10
CA GLU A 622 -11.87 12.07 25.49
C GLU A 622 -11.42 10.59 25.57
N GLY A 623 -10.46 10.29 26.45
CA GLY A 623 -9.88 8.94 26.59
C GLY A 623 -8.73 8.61 25.62
N HIS A 624 -8.27 9.55 24.79
CA HIS A 624 -7.17 9.32 23.84
C HIS A 624 -5.93 10.17 24.13
N ASP A 625 -4.75 9.53 24.12
CA ASP A 625 -3.44 10.18 24.25
C ASP A 625 -2.87 10.69 22.90
N LYS A 626 -3.72 10.97 21.92
CA LYS A 626 -3.30 11.49 20.60
C LYS A 626 -4.19 12.65 20.13
N LEU A 627 -3.60 13.54 19.34
CA LEU A 627 -4.34 14.59 18.63
C LEU A 627 -4.79 14.07 17.27
N PHE A 628 -6.07 14.24 16.96
CA PHE A 628 -6.66 13.83 15.69
C PHE A 628 -6.76 15.01 14.76
N LYS A 629 -6.45 14.80 13.48
CA LYS A 629 -6.72 15.81 12.46
C LYS A 629 -8.15 15.63 11.98
N LYS A 630 -8.92 16.70 12.04
CA LYS A 630 -10.31 16.73 11.58
C LYS A 630 -10.47 17.90 10.61
N THR A 631 -11.18 17.67 9.52
CA THR A 631 -11.54 18.75 8.59
C THR A 631 -12.56 19.67 9.27
N ALA A 632 -12.45 20.99 9.08
CA ALA A 632 -13.31 21.95 9.78
C ALA A 632 -14.81 21.74 9.50
N SER A 633 -15.17 21.29 8.29
CA SER A 633 -16.55 20.89 7.96
C SER A 633 -17.12 19.76 8.82
N ARG A 634 -16.26 18.97 9.47
CA ARG A 634 -16.66 17.83 10.30
C ARG A 634 -16.69 18.16 11.79
N LEU A 635 -16.37 19.40 12.17
CA LEU A 635 -16.45 19.82 13.57
C LEU A 635 -17.89 19.69 14.08
N LYS A 636 -18.03 19.21 15.32
CA LYS A 636 -19.30 19.08 16.03
C LYS A 636 -19.27 19.92 17.29
N GLU A 637 -20.44 20.28 17.80
CA GLU A 637 -20.56 20.82 19.16
C GLU A 637 -19.88 19.86 20.15
N HIS A 638 -19.19 20.41 21.14
CA HIS A 638 -18.33 19.71 22.11
C HIS A 638 -17.03 19.10 21.57
N ASP A 639 -16.70 19.23 20.28
CA ASP A 639 -15.34 18.93 19.82
C ASP A 639 -14.35 19.89 20.48
N VAL A 640 -13.23 19.36 20.97
CA VAL A 640 -12.20 20.18 21.60
C VAL A 640 -11.04 20.42 20.64
N ILE A 641 -10.94 21.62 20.10
CA ILE A 641 -9.89 22.03 19.15
C ILE A 641 -8.63 22.47 19.89
N VAL A 642 -7.47 21.99 19.42
CA VAL A 642 -6.15 22.51 19.79
C VAL A 642 -5.71 23.52 18.73
N HIS A 643 -5.78 24.79 19.09
CA HIS A 643 -5.37 25.90 18.23
C HIS A 643 -4.04 26.49 18.70
N LEU A 644 -3.19 26.84 17.73
CA LEU A 644 -1.96 27.62 17.98
C LEU A 644 -2.21 29.06 17.53
N GLY A 645 -2.30 29.99 18.48
CA GLY A 645 -2.47 31.42 18.21
C GLY A 645 -1.16 32.10 17.82
N ASP A 646 -1.28 33.23 17.10
CA ASP A 646 -0.19 34.15 16.74
C ASP A 646 1.09 33.45 16.27
N THR A 647 0.94 32.54 15.29
CA THR A 647 2.00 31.70 14.76
C THR A 647 3.20 32.47 14.20
N ASP A 648 2.97 33.69 13.70
CA ASP A 648 4.03 34.56 13.18
C ASP A 648 4.79 35.26 14.32
N GLU A 649 4.12 35.77 15.35
CA GLU A 649 4.79 36.30 16.55
C GLU A 649 5.61 35.22 17.25
N MET A 650 5.08 33.99 17.34
CA MET A 650 5.79 32.83 17.87
C MET A 650 7.07 32.52 17.05
N ARG A 651 7.00 32.68 15.72
CA ARG A 651 8.15 32.49 14.83
C ARG A 651 9.18 33.61 15.03
N ASP A 652 8.74 34.85 15.13
CA ASP A 652 9.62 36.00 15.36
C ASP A 652 10.32 35.91 16.72
N GLN A 653 9.60 35.48 17.77
CA GLN A 653 10.20 35.21 19.08
C GLN A 653 11.25 34.10 19.00
N LEU A 654 10.96 33.01 18.28
CA LEU A 654 11.94 31.94 18.05
C LEU A 654 13.19 32.47 17.32
N TYR A 655 13.02 33.32 16.31
CA TYR A 655 14.13 33.86 15.53
C TYR A 655 14.98 34.84 16.35
N ALA A 656 14.35 35.64 17.22
CA ALA A 656 15.03 36.48 18.19
C ALA A 656 15.85 35.65 19.20
N LEU A 657 15.28 34.57 19.74
CA LEU A 657 15.98 33.66 20.66
C LEU A 657 17.19 32.99 20.01
N ILE A 658 17.08 32.54 18.76
CA ILE A 658 18.21 31.98 17.98
C ILE A 658 19.35 33.00 17.88
N ARG A 659 19.01 34.26 17.58
CA ARG A 659 19.97 35.36 17.46
C ARG A 659 20.64 35.69 18.81
N GLU A 660 19.87 35.75 19.89
CA GLU A 660 20.36 36.09 21.23
C GLU A 660 21.26 35.00 21.83
N ARG A 661 20.99 33.72 21.54
CA ARG A 661 21.71 32.56 22.11
C ARG A 661 22.92 32.10 21.30
N GLY A 662 23.35 32.89 20.30
CA GLY A 662 24.70 32.79 19.74
C GLY A 662 24.83 32.16 18.36
N ASP A 663 23.74 31.75 17.71
CA ASP A 663 23.79 31.33 16.30
C ASP A 663 23.46 32.49 15.35
N VAL A 664 24.30 33.53 15.46
CA VAL A 664 24.22 34.74 14.62
C VAL A 664 24.39 34.39 13.14
N GLY A 665 25.13 33.33 12.83
CA GLY A 665 25.31 32.80 11.48
C GLY A 665 24.01 32.25 10.89
N LEU A 666 23.31 31.37 11.61
CA LEU A 666 22.03 30.82 11.18
C LEU A 666 20.99 31.92 10.95
N TYR A 667 20.87 32.88 11.88
CA TYR A 667 19.97 34.02 11.71
C TYR A 667 20.32 34.90 10.52
N TYR A 668 21.61 35.19 10.35
CA TYR A 668 22.09 36.02 9.24
C TYR A 668 21.80 35.35 7.89
N TYR A 669 22.22 34.09 7.70
CA TYR A 669 22.03 33.37 6.45
C TYR A 669 20.55 33.12 6.13
N ALA A 670 19.71 32.83 7.12
CA ALA A 670 18.29 32.62 6.88
C ALA A 670 17.52 33.88 6.43
N ASN A 671 17.97 35.07 6.84
CA ASN A 671 17.35 36.34 6.48
C ASN A 671 18.02 37.07 5.31
N LEU A 672 19.21 36.62 4.87
CA LEU A 672 20.00 37.27 3.82
C LEU A 672 19.20 37.49 2.52
N TRP A 673 18.35 36.53 2.16
CA TRP A 673 17.54 36.63 0.94
C TRP A 673 16.44 37.67 1.03
N LYS A 674 15.81 37.85 2.21
CA LYS A 674 14.79 38.89 2.41
C LYS A 674 15.42 40.28 2.34
N VAL A 675 16.52 40.49 3.06
CA VAL A 675 17.23 41.77 3.09
C VAL A 675 17.71 42.16 1.70
N ASN A 676 18.30 41.21 0.96
CA ASN A 676 18.81 41.50 -0.38
C ASN A 676 17.67 41.70 -1.39
N LEU A 677 16.58 40.93 -1.30
CA LEU A 677 15.44 41.11 -2.20
C LEU A 677 14.71 42.43 -1.91
N GLU A 678 14.58 42.84 -0.64
CA GLU A 678 14.01 44.14 -0.25
C GLU A 678 14.83 45.28 -0.83
N ALA A 679 16.16 45.23 -0.65
CA ALA A 679 17.08 46.21 -1.23
C ALA A 679 17.03 46.23 -2.76
N ALA A 680 16.95 45.07 -3.42
CA ALA A 680 16.86 44.97 -4.87
C ALA A 680 15.54 45.54 -5.42
N LEU A 681 14.43 45.31 -4.72
CA LEU A 681 13.12 45.89 -5.04
C LEU A 681 13.13 47.42 -4.87
N GLU A 682 13.74 47.93 -3.79
CA GLU A 682 13.91 49.37 -3.58
C GLU A 682 14.82 50.02 -4.64
N GLU A 683 15.89 49.35 -5.07
CA GLU A 683 16.83 49.85 -6.07
C GLU A 683 16.23 49.86 -7.48
N THR A 684 15.47 48.83 -7.84
CA THR A 684 14.83 48.70 -9.15
C THR A 684 13.55 49.54 -9.27
N GLY A 685 12.86 49.77 -8.15
CA GLY A 685 11.58 50.46 -8.11
C GLY A 685 10.42 49.62 -8.67
N ASP A 686 10.61 48.29 -8.77
CA ASP A 686 9.64 47.34 -9.31
C ASP A 686 8.36 47.28 -8.46
N ASP A 687 7.21 47.32 -9.13
CA ASP A 687 5.93 47.00 -8.48
C ASP A 687 5.66 45.48 -8.49
N LEU A 688 4.50 45.08 -7.95
CA LEU A 688 4.14 43.67 -7.89
C LEU A 688 4.01 43.03 -9.27
N ASP A 689 3.57 43.78 -10.29
CA ASP A 689 3.36 43.25 -11.63
C ASP A 689 4.70 43.05 -12.34
N ASP A 690 5.65 43.96 -12.14
CA ASP A 690 7.04 43.81 -12.60
C ASP A 690 7.71 42.57 -11.95
N PHE A 691 7.48 42.35 -10.65
CA PHE A 691 7.97 41.17 -9.93
C PHE A 691 7.39 39.86 -10.49
N VAL A 692 6.08 39.83 -10.76
CA VAL A 692 5.41 38.66 -11.35
C VAL A 692 5.99 38.35 -12.73
N GLU A 693 6.13 39.36 -13.59
CA GLU A 693 6.66 39.18 -14.95
C GLU A 693 8.08 38.60 -14.93
N LYS A 694 8.96 39.13 -14.06
CA LYS A 694 10.33 38.60 -13.90
C LYS A 694 10.36 37.15 -13.39
N MET A 695 9.43 36.76 -12.52
CA MET A 695 9.32 35.37 -12.05
C MET A 695 8.84 34.42 -13.14
N GLU A 696 7.88 34.83 -13.96
CA GLU A 696 7.40 34.04 -15.11
C GLU A 696 8.49 33.87 -16.17
N GLN A 697 9.30 34.92 -16.42
CA GLN A 697 10.47 34.85 -17.32
C GLN A 697 11.53 33.84 -16.84
N GLN A 698 11.61 33.59 -15.54
CA GLN A 698 12.47 32.55 -14.93
C GLN A 698 11.84 31.13 -14.98
N GLY A 699 10.71 30.96 -15.67
CA GLY A 699 10.03 29.67 -15.82
C GLY A 699 9.33 29.19 -14.55
N LEU A 700 8.90 30.13 -13.68
CA LEU A 700 8.01 29.82 -12.57
C LEU A 700 6.55 30.00 -13.00
N ASP A 701 5.75 28.97 -12.76
CA ASP A 701 4.29 29.02 -12.86
C ASP A 701 3.70 28.93 -11.45
N LYS A 702 3.31 30.08 -10.89
CA LYS A 702 2.73 30.24 -9.55
C LYS A 702 1.60 31.25 -9.60
N ASN A 703 0.64 31.12 -8.68
CA ASN A 703 -0.47 32.07 -8.61
C ASN A 703 0.01 33.45 -8.11
N ARG A 704 -0.68 34.52 -8.53
CA ARG A 704 -0.36 35.91 -8.15
C ARG A 704 -0.26 36.12 -6.64
N GLY A 705 -1.09 35.45 -5.84
CA GLY A 705 -1.04 35.52 -4.39
C GLY A 705 0.20 34.87 -3.75
N THR A 706 0.90 33.97 -4.45
CA THR A 706 2.21 33.46 -4.01
C THR A 706 3.30 34.48 -4.29
N TYR A 707 3.28 35.10 -5.48
CA TYR A 707 4.20 36.18 -5.82
C TYR A 707 4.03 37.40 -4.91
N GLU A 708 2.79 37.80 -4.62
CA GLU A 708 2.49 38.89 -3.69
C GLU A 708 3.08 38.65 -2.29
N ARG A 709 2.98 37.42 -1.79
CA ARG A 709 3.55 37.04 -0.49
C ARG A 709 5.08 37.04 -0.49
N TRP A 710 5.72 36.75 -1.63
CA TRP A 710 7.17 36.86 -1.77
C TRP A 710 7.59 38.33 -1.83
N TYR A 711 6.93 39.11 -2.68
CA TYR A 711 7.15 40.54 -2.85
C TYR A 711 7.02 41.32 -1.53
N LYS A 712 5.97 41.04 -0.74
CA LYS A 712 5.74 41.66 0.57
C LYS A 712 6.57 41.06 1.71
N MET A 713 7.45 40.10 1.44
CA MET A 713 8.27 39.39 2.45
C MET A 713 7.46 38.64 3.53
N GLU A 714 6.19 38.36 3.27
CA GLU A 714 5.24 37.72 4.21
C GLU A 714 5.57 36.23 4.46
N VAL A 715 6.42 35.61 3.64
CA VAL A 715 6.87 34.23 3.85
C VAL A 715 8.34 34.17 4.24
N HIS A 716 8.70 33.21 5.09
CA HIS A 716 10.09 33.00 5.55
C HIS A 716 10.87 31.99 4.71
N ARG A 717 10.19 31.28 3.80
CA ARG A 717 10.82 30.37 2.84
C ARG A 717 10.04 30.29 1.55
N THR A 718 10.73 29.96 0.46
CA THR A 718 10.10 29.34 -0.71
C THR A 718 9.97 27.83 -0.49
N ARG A 719 8.97 27.21 -1.11
CA ARG A 719 8.73 25.76 -0.94
C ARG A 719 9.72 24.89 -1.71
N SER A 720 10.41 25.45 -2.70
CA SER A 720 11.37 24.72 -3.53
C SER A 720 12.67 25.50 -3.69
N LYS A 721 13.77 24.75 -3.77
CA LYS A 721 15.09 25.29 -4.07
C LYS A 721 15.13 25.97 -5.45
N LYS A 722 14.33 25.47 -6.41
CA LYS A 722 14.16 26.07 -7.75
C LYS A 722 13.55 27.47 -7.67
N SER A 723 12.44 27.64 -6.93
CA SER A 723 11.82 28.95 -6.74
C SER A 723 12.73 29.91 -5.97
N PHE A 724 13.47 29.40 -4.98
CA PHE A 724 14.46 30.21 -4.26
C PHE A 724 15.58 30.72 -5.20
N TRP A 725 16.09 29.85 -6.06
CA TRP A 725 17.12 30.22 -7.04
C TRP A 725 16.59 31.23 -8.07
N ALA A 726 15.38 31.02 -8.59
CA ALA A 726 14.76 31.91 -9.57
C ALA A 726 14.58 33.34 -9.03
N ILE A 727 14.20 33.51 -7.76
CA ILE A 727 14.16 34.83 -7.11
C ILE A 727 15.56 35.44 -7.04
N ALA A 728 16.54 34.65 -6.59
CA ALA A 728 17.92 35.12 -6.45
C ALA A 728 18.57 35.49 -7.79
N ASP A 729 18.20 34.81 -8.88
CA ASP A 729 18.70 35.05 -10.22
C ASP A 729 18.01 36.27 -10.87
N ALA A 730 16.69 36.39 -10.77
CA ALA A 730 15.93 37.50 -11.36
C ALA A 730 16.31 38.87 -10.80
N TYR A 731 16.64 38.93 -9.51
CA TYR A 731 16.98 40.16 -8.79
C TYR A 731 18.47 40.30 -8.50
N ASP A 732 19.30 39.46 -9.13
CA ASP A 732 20.76 39.51 -9.02
C ASP A 732 21.25 39.54 -7.56
N LEU A 733 20.68 38.69 -6.71
CA LEU A 733 20.98 38.65 -5.28
C LEU A 733 22.35 37.98 -5.04
N ASP A 734 23.44 38.66 -5.38
CA ASP A 734 24.81 38.13 -5.37
C ASP A 734 25.18 37.45 -4.04
N GLY A 735 24.90 38.10 -2.92
CA GLY A 735 25.16 37.51 -1.59
C GLY A 735 24.39 36.21 -1.32
N VAL A 736 23.22 36.01 -1.94
CA VAL A 736 22.42 34.79 -1.86
C VAL A 736 22.93 33.74 -2.84
N LYS A 737 23.27 34.13 -4.08
CA LYS A 737 23.79 33.21 -5.11
C LYS A 737 25.14 32.61 -4.70
N GLU A 738 26.06 33.44 -4.19
CA GLU A 738 27.39 33.01 -3.73
C GLU A 738 27.31 32.05 -2.54
N ASN A 739 26.33 32.24 -1.65
CA ASN A 739 26.15 31.46 -0.43
C ASN A 739 24.91 30.55 -0.48
N PHE A 740 24.44 30.19 -1.68
CA PHE A 740 23.09 29.64 -1.87
C PHE A 740 22.79 28.40 -1.03
N SER A 741 23.75 27.48 -0.93
CA SER A 741 23.59 26.26 -0.12
C SER A 741 23.53 26.56 1.38
N GLN A 742 24.27 27.56 1.85
CA GLN A 742 24.27 27.97 3.26
C GLN A 742 22.96 28.70 3.62
N VAL A 743 22.51 29.62 2.77
CA VAL A 743 21.22 30.32 2.92
C VAL A 743 20.06 29.33 2.91
N TRP A 744 20.02 28.41 1.93
CA TRP A 744 18.97 27.40 1.83
C TRP A 744 18.92 26.50 3.06
N ASN A 745 20.07 26.00 3.51
CA ASN A 745 20.14 25.14 4.70
C ASN A 745 19.72 25.90 5.96
N ALA A 746 20.13 27.15 6.13
CA ALA A 746 19.76 27.99 7.26
C ALA A 746 18.24 28.23 7.33
N VAL A 747 17.60 28.52 6.20
CA VAL A 747 16.13 28.65 6.11
C VAL A 747 15.42 27.34 6.50
N GLN A 748 15.93 26.18 6.04
CA GLN A 748 15.35 24.88 6.38
C GLN A 748 15.53 24.51 7.85
N GLU A 749 16.69 24.85 8.43
CA GLU A 749 17.00 24.60 9.83
C GLU A 749 16.08 25.44 10.74
N MET A 750 15.87 26.72 10.44
CA MET A 750 14.91 27.56 11.15
C MET A 750 13.48 26.99 11.12
N GLU A 751 13.02 26.54 9.95
CA GLU A 751 11.69 25.93 9.79
C GLU A 751 11.58 24.57 10.48
N THR A 752 12.69 23.84 10.60
CA THR A 752 12.75 22.59 11.35
C THR A 752 12.57 22.84 12.84
N ILE A 753 13.31 23.81 13.40
CA ILE A 753 13.18 24.21 14.82
C ILE A 753 11.75 24.72 15.08
N TYR A 754 11.21 25.55 14.20
CA TYR A 754 9.84 26.04 14.30
C TYR A 754 8.78 24.92 14.23
N SER A 755 9.00 23.92 13.39
CA SER A 755 8.12 22.74 13.31
C SER A 755 8.19 21.88 14.57
N ARG A 756 9.37 21.75 15.18
CA ARG A 756 9.54 21.10 16.49
C ARG A 756 8.80 21.86 17.59
N LEU A 757 8.88 23.19 17.62
CA LEU A 757 8.12 24.04 18.56
C LEU A 757 6.61 23.79 18.45
N LYS A 758 6.04 23.84 17.25
CA LYS A 758 4.61 23.56 17.03
C LYS A 758 4.21 22.15 17.49
N LYS A 759 5.08 21.16 17.27
CA LYS A 759 4.85 19.78 17.71
C LYS A 759 4.89 19.67 19.25
N ALA A 760 5.85 20.31 19.90
CA ALA A 760 6.00 20.31 21.35
C ALA A 760 4.82 21.02 22.05
N LEU A 761 4.37 22.17 21.53
CA LEU A 761 3.18 22.87 22.04
C LEU A 761 1.92 21.99 21.92
N ARG A 762 1.73 21.32 20.78
CA ARG A 762 0.61 20.38 20.59
C ARG A 762 0.66 19.19 21.54
N GLN A 763 1.83 18.59 21.75
CA GLN A 763 2.00 17.51 22.73
C GLN A 763 1.74 17.98 24.17
N THR A 764 2.03 19.25 24.46
CA THR A 764 1.74 19.87 25.75
C THR A 764 0.23 20.02 25.97
N ALA A 765 -0.52 20.37 24.92
CA ALA A 765 -1.99 20.44 24.95
C ALA A 765 -2.61 19.10 25.38
N LEU A 766 -2.02 18.01 24.89
CA LEU A 766 -2.45 16.66 25.16
C LEU A 766 -2.13 16.23 26.60
N ARG A 767 -0.92 16.50 27.09
CA ARG A 767 -0.46 16.07 28.43
C ARG A 767 -1.02 16.90 29.58
N SER A 768 -1.33 18.19 29.35
CA SER A 768 -2.04 19.03 30.31
C SER A 768 -3.43 18.46 30.67
N ALA A 769 -4.05 17.70 29.75
CA ALA A 769 -5.29 16.98 29.99
C ALA A 769 -5.13 15.69 30.82
N ALA A 770 -3.92 15.09 30.85
CA ALA A 770 -3.65 13.81 31.51
C ALA A 770 -3.07 13.97 32.92
N ASP A 771 -1.97 14.73 33.09
CA ASP A 771 -1.14 14.68 34.31
C ASP A 771 -0.75 16.05 34.91
N GLY A 772 -1.07 17.16 34.24
CA GLY A 772 -0.79 18.52 34.75
C GLY A 772 0.71 18.93 34.80
N THR A 773 1.62 18.09 34.31
CA THR A 773 3.07 18.36 34.28
C THR A 773 3.55 18.86 32.90
N LEU A 774 4.26 19.97 32.88
CA LEU A 774 4.94 20.52 31.70
C LEU A 774 6.38 20.01 31.65
N ASP A 775 6.69 19.10 30.71
CA ASP A 775 8.08 18.73 30.42
C ASP A 775 8.75 19.84 29.59
N ASP A 776 9.93 20.29 30.02
CA ASP A 776 10.72 21.25 29.28
C ASP A 776 11.43 20.58 28.08
N VAL A 777 10.75 20.58 26.93
CA VAL A 777 11.23 19.94 25.70
C VAL A 777 12.33 20.77 25.03
N MET A 778 13.50 20.18 24.79
CA MET A 778 14.58 20.78 24.02
C MET A 778 14.25 20.79 22.51
N LEU A 779 14.15 21.98 21.92
CA LEU A 779 13.78 22.23 20.52
C LEU A 779 15.01 22.25 19.61
N SER A 780 16.12 22.80 20.10
CA SER A 780 17.44 22.78 19.46
C SER A 780 18.53 22.66 20.53
N GLU A 781 19.60 21.91 20.23
CA GLU A 781 20.78 21.78 21.10
C GLU A 781 21.78 22.94 20.90
N SER A 782 21.79 23.52 19.69
CA SER A 782 22.67 24.62 19.32
C SER A 782 21.92 25.52 18.33
N PRO A 783 21.42 26.69 18.75
CA PRO A 783 21.44 27.21 20.12
C PRO A 783 20.52 26.38 21.05
N ASP A 784 20.81 26.32 22.36
CA ASP A 784 19.95 25.65 23.36
C ASP A 784 18.62 26.43 23.44
N ILE A 785 17.58 25.91 22.79
CA ILE A 785 16.23 26.47 22.81
C ILE A 785 15.31 25.41 23.36
N ARG A 786 14.46 25.80 24.30
CA ARG A 786 13.54 24.89 24.97
C ARG A 786 12.13 25.42 24.95
N LEU A 787 11.17 24.54 25.21
CA LEU A 787 9.77 24.90 25.24
C LEU A 787 9.47 25.91 26.36
N SER A 788 10.20 25.86 27.49
CA SER A 788 10.07 26.85 28.58
C SER A 788 10.43 28.28 28.18
N ASP A 789 11.11 28.48 27.05
CA ASP A 789 11.44 29.82 26.53
C ASP A 789 10.22 30.54 25.94
N PHE A 790 9.09 29.84 25.78
CA PHE A 790 7.85 30.37 25.22
C PHE A 790 6.76 30.42 26.30
N GLU A 791 5.98 31.51 26.32
CA GLU A 791 4.78 31.60 27.15
C GLU A 791 3.67 30.71 26.56
N ILE A 792 3.66 29.43 26.92
CA ILE A 792 2.77 28.40 26.34
C ILE A 792 1.30 28.85 26.35
N GLY A 793 0.83 29.44 27.46
CA GLY A 793 -0.56 29.90 27.61
C GLY A 793 -0.95 31.08 26.71
N LYS A 794 0.02 31.79 26.11
CA LYS A 794 -0.22 32.84 25.11
C LYS A 794 -0.48 32.23 23.72
N TYR A 795 0.15 31.11 23.42
CA TYR A 795 0.20 30.54 22.08
C TYR A 795 -0.67 29.30 21.87
N LEU A 796 -1.03 28.60 22.95
CA LEU A 796 -1.75 27.34 22.88
C LEU A 796 -3.15 27.49 23.49
N PHE A 797 -4.17 27.33 22.66
CA PHE A 797 -5.57 27.39 23.06
C PHE A 797 -6.22 26.02 22.91
N ARG A 798 -6.94 25.61 23.96
CA ARG A 798 -7.85 24.45 23.93
C ARG A 798 -9.26 25.01 23.96
N LEU A 799 -9.99 24.85 22.87
CA LEU A 799 -11.27 25.50 22.65
C LEU A 799 -12.33 24.43 22.42
N GLU A 800 -13.32 24.36 23.29
CA GLU A 800 -14.51 23.52 23.08
C GLU A 800 -15.47 24.26 22.14
N VAL A 801 -15.93 23.57 21.09
CA VAL A 801 -16.87 24.11 20.12
C VAL A 801 -18.27 24.20 20.74
N GLN A 802 -18.85 25.39 20.78
CA GLN A 802 -20.22 25.62 21.23
C GLN A 802 -21.24 25.58 20.11
N SER A 803 -20.93 26.19 18.96
CA SER A 803 -21.82 26.25 17.81
C SER A 803 -21.03 26.55 16.53
N ILE A 804 -21.60 26.19 15.38
CA ILE A 804 -20.98 26.38 14.06
C ILE A 804 -22.02 27.01 13.13
N GLU A 805 -21.68 28.14 12.51
CA GLU A 805 -22.51 28.79 11.48
C GLU A 805 -21.88 28.59 10.09
N GLU A 806 -22.68 28.17 9.11
CA GLU A 806 -22.23 27.98 7.73
C GLU A 806 -22.51 29.19 6.84
N GLY A 807 -21.75 29.33 5.75
CA GLY A 807 -22.02 30.30 4.68
C GLY A 807 -21.50 31.71 4.95
N VAL A 808 -20.53 31.86 5.87
CA VAL A 808 -20.03 33.18 6.28
C VAL A 808 -18.89 33.63 5.37
N LYS A 809 -19.05 34.81 4.78
CA LYS A 809 -18.01 35.43 3.95
C LYS A 809 -16.97 36.12 4.82
N ALA A 810 -15.73 35.62 4.77
CA ALA A 810 -14.61 36.21 5.49
C ALA A 810 -13.50 36.66 4.53
N LYS A 811 -12.78 37.73 4.92
CA LYS A 811 -11.55 38.14 4.23
C LYS A 811 -10.44 37.16 4.57
N SER A 812 -9.53 36.89 3.63
CA SER A 812 -8.39 35.98 3.86
C SER A 812 -7.56 36.33 5.11
N SER A 813 -7.47 37.61 5.49
CA SER A 813 -6.77 38.07 6.70
C SER A 813 -7.47 37.73 8.02
N GLN A 814 -8.73 37.29 7.98
CA GLN A 814 -9.56 36.97 9.15
C GLN A 814 -9.68 35.46 9.38
N ILE A 815 -9.30 34.63 8.42
CA ILE A 815 -9.41 33.17 8.46
C ILE A 815 -8.33 32.59 9.39
N VAL A 816 -8.69 31.59 10.19
CA VAL A 816 -7.84 30.91 11.20
C VAL A 816 -7.40 31.84 12.35
N ARG A 817 -7.91 33.08 12.43
CA ARG A 817 -7.65 33.98 13.55
C ARG A 817 -8.74 33.87 14.60
N LEU A 818 -8.30 33.71 15.85
CA LEU A 818 -9.14 33.70 17.03
C LEU A 818 -9.64 35.13 17.30
N ARG A 819 -10.94 35.27 17.50
CA ARG A 819 -11.64 36.55 17.74
C ARG A 819 -12.30 36.48 19.10
N GLY A 820 -12.24 37.55 19.88
CA GLY A 820 -13.01 37.73 21.10
C GLY A 820 -14.01 38.86 20.92
N PHE A 821 -15.10 38.82 21.70
CA PHE A 821 -16.03 39.94 21.83
C PHE A 821 -15.37 41.20 22.43
#